data_AF-A0AAN9C7P0-F1
#
_entry.id   AF-A0AAN9C7P0-F1
#
_cell.length_a   1.000
_cell.length_b   1.000
_cell.length_c   1.000
_cell.angle_alpha   90.00
_cell.angle_beta   90.00
_cell.angle_gamma   90.00
#
_symmetry.space_group_name_H-M   'P 1'
#
loop_
_entity.id
_entity.type
_entity.pdbx_description
1 polymer ?
#
loop_
_entity_poly.entity_id
_entity_poly.type
_entity_poly.pdbx_seq_one_letter_code
_entity_poly.pdbx_strand_id
1 'polypeptide(L)'
;MSSSPERPHSSGPEEKPAMKARLLSSQMLLVDALYHLGPLLDCVISVGLLSRENCYEIDAERTPPNKARKLLEIVDAQMDENGASRFMECLRKCKRHYPRLRTWLTEEDQSQTTVVQQSPTERHLQALLSVLSSRLGCSVLPVSYDLFSKGILTQLELENIEAIPIPTQQAKTLLSICLKKGEKACKSFYTALQNEDKQLAEELNVNSLVEDLDKESEGNSVQIAVEETRGQLRAALPLSGGLQQVMAQLGLTVGDEIRFNVCEVGVAVGLPRRTVREYLLEGVAIEDSAQLEALVSLYMEKTQDAGRLLSRVAELSPQWVQLSERGCLLLRLLQKAETLLRSGIHSHLHSWDHLHDQDHLRSWDHLCPGDCTDQRTVWAIFSFLVWDCMAEVLEEPEAKPSGGIIGMIEQLSASGRVEAALLQEVEQCWTEGDAESLLQSVRVLAQVLRDLHPLQEGLQLSSSVEGLFSCRPSRLHRVTSFQGVSARVIRKALSSMVPSISDQDATPLGRQYMEACVRIARVLEVVQPTRTTIDFSNASIATVTQHVRFVLSNPAFNSEAFDAEVRHRLLSVLEFNPAQLGLGSLMQLHQETLSELQSYLQLGEQHNFQFILESVRIIGPAKLFSVNRVHGPVAIDNGMEEVLRFITSEPTSFLVRLHCLCYEEERGRFKVCTPRCACMYLLKAEGLRDMQWCGGNVLVEVGGKVWVREGESGSWDELQALAQRHSAQLRDEGCCFKVKTDGLECEVKFIYRSGRLWAVPHRDCDVD
;
A
#
# COMPACT_ATOMS: atom_id res chain seq x y z
N MET A 1 -25.36 18.55 78.90
CA MET A 1 -25.30 17.35 79.77
C MET A 1 -26.41 16.41 79.35
N SER A 2 -26.04 15.13 79.12
CA SER A 2 -26.83 13.87 79.20
C SER A 2 -28.26 13.86 78.62
N SER A 3 -28.72 12.88 77.84
CA SER A 3 -28.31 11.48 77.67
C SER A 3 -29.33 10.85 76.72
N SER A 4 -28.90 9.95 75.84
CA SER A 4 -29.78 8.94 75.23
C SER A 4 -29.13 7.57 75.40
N PRO A 5 -29.79 6.59 76.04
CA PRO A 5 -29.29 5.22 76.15
C PRO A 5 -29.89 4.28 75.08
N GLU A 6 -28.99 3.49 74.48
CA GLU A 6 -29.01 2.02 74.26
C GLU A 6 -30.36 1.27 74.16
N ARG A 7 -30.71 0.66 73.00
CA ARG A 7 -30.36 -0.69 72.44
C ARG A 7 -31.51 -1.71 72.65
N PRO A 8 -31.74 -2.76 71.81
CA PRO A 8 -30.70 -3.70 71.38
C PRO A 8 -30.77 -4.31 69.96
N HIS A 9 -29.63 -4.92 69.62
CA HIS A 9 -29.36 -5.76 68.46
C HIS A 9 -30.10 -7.12 68.52
N SER A 10 -30.48 -7.63 67.35
CA SER A 10 -30.62 -9.07 67.10
C SER A 10 -29.85 -9.45 65.84
N SER A 11 -28.77 -10.21 66.02
CA SER A 11 -27.98 -10.87 64.97
C SER A 11 -28.65 -12.18 64.52
N GLY A 12 -28.94 -12.29 63.21
CA GLY A 12 -29.20 -13.56 62.53
C GLY A 12 -28.03 -13.94 61.61
N PRO A 13 -27.84 -15.23 61.25
CA PRO A 13 -26.71 -15.70 60.47
C PRO A 13 -26.88 -15.36 58.97
N GLU A 14 -25.87 -14.74 58.36
CA GLU A 14 -25.79 -14.58 56.90
C GLU A 14 -25.48 -15.94 56.25
N GLU A 15 -26.47 -16.53 55.58
CA GLU A 15 -26.28 -17.74 54.76
C GLU A 15 -25.43 -17.39 53.52
N LYS A 16 -24.25 -18.02 53.40
CA LYS A 16 -23.43 -17.95 52.17
C LYS A 16 -24.27 -18.45 50.99
N PRO A 17 -24.30 -17.75 49.84
CA PRO A 17 -25.02 -18.26 48.67
C PRO A 17 -24.42 -19.60 48.21
N ALA A 18 -25.28 -20.59 48.00
CA ALA A 18 -24.92 -21.91 47.51
C ALA A 18 -24.08 -21.82 46.22
N MET A 19 -22.98 -22.58 46.14
CA MET A 19 -22.01 -22.48 45.02
C MET A 19 -22.64 -22.88 43.69
N LYS A 20 -23.56 -23.84 43.72
CA LYS A 20 -24.34 -24.21 42.54
C LYS A 20 -25.22 -23.04 42.06
N ALA A 21 -25.87 -22.32 42.97
CA ALA A 21 -26.66 -21.14 42.62
C ALA A 21 -25.79 -20.02 42.00
N ARG A 22 -24.53 -19.86 42.43
CA ARG A 22 -23.57 -18.91 41.83
C ARG A 22 -23.19 -19.29 40.39
N LEU A 23 -22.98 -20.59 40.12
CA LEU A 23 -22.70 -21.09 38.77
C LEU A 23 -23.88 -20.87 37.84
N LEU A 24 -25.10 -21.19 38.29
CA LEU A 24 -26.31 -21.06 37.49
C LEU A 24 -26.70 -19.60 37.24
N SER A 25 -26.59 -18.73 38.26
CA SER A 25 -26.83 -17.29 38.09
C SER A 25 -25.82 -16.62 37.16
N SER A 26 -24.66 -17.24 36.95
CA SER A 26 -23.62 -16.77 36.03
C SER A 26 -23.58 -17.57 34.71
N GLN A 27 -24.63 -18.33 34.38
CA GLN A 27 -24.65 -19.24 33.23
C GLN A 27 -24.32 -18.53 31.91
N MET A 28 -24.90 -17.35 31.64
CA MET A 28 -24.61 -16.61 30.41
C MET A 28 -23.13 -16.20 30.32
N LEU A 29 -22.57 -15.69 31.42
CA LEU A 29 -21.15 -15.33 31.49
C LEU A 29 -20.24 -16.53 31.23
N LEU A 30 -20.57 -17.67 31.84
CA LEU A 30 -19.79 -18.90 31.70
C LEU A 30 -19.89 -19.49 30.29
N VAL A 31 -21.07 -19.48 29.66
CA VAL A 31 -21.24 -19.92 28.26
C VAL A 31 -20.41 -19.07 27.31
N ASP A 32 -20.37 -17.76 27.50
CA ASP A 32 -19.61 -16.85 26.65
C ASP A 32 -18.09 -16.91 26.89
N ALA A 33 -17.67 -17.23 28.11
CA ALA A 33 -16.26 -17.25 28.49
C ALA A 33 -15.58 -18.63 28.30
N LEU A 34 -16.34 -19.73 28.27
CA LEU A 34 -15.83 -21.09 28.07
C LEU A 34 -15.70 -21.46 26.58
N TYR A 35 -15.03 -20.60 25.81
CA TYR A 35 -14.86 -20.77 24.35
C TYR A 35 -13.93 -21.94 23.97
N HIS A 36 -13.13 -22.45 24.91
CA HIS A 36 -12.29 -23.65 24.73
C HIS A 36 -12.42 -24.58 25.95
N LEU A 37 -13.23 -25.63 25.82
CA LEU A 37 -13.58 -26.52 26.95
C LEU A 37 -12.54 -27.61 27.25
N GLY A 38 -11.64 -27.95 26.32
CA GLY A 38 -10.69 -29.07 26.46
C GLY A 38 -9.94 -29.08 27.80
N PRO A 39 -9.21 -27.98 28.15
CA PRO A 39 -8.45 -27.91 29.40
C PRO A 39 -9.31 -28.06 30.67
N LEU A 40 -10.56 -27.58 30.62
CA LEU A 40 -11.49 -27.72 31.75
C LEU A 40 -12.06 -29.13 31.84
N LEU A 41 -12.43 -29.74 30.72
CA LEU A 41 -12.95 -31.12 30.69
C LEU A 41 -11.90 -32.11 31.19
N ASP A 42 -10.64 -31.98 30.77
CA ASP A 42 -9.54 -32.81 31.28
C ASP A 42 -9.40 -32.69 32.81
N CYS A 43 -9.48 -31.46 33.32
CA CYS A 43 -9.42 -31.16 34.74
C CYS A 43 -10.62 -31.78 35.51
N VAL A 44 -11.84 -31.63 34.99
CA VAL A 44 -13.07 -32.11 35.63
C VAL A 44 -13.18 -33.63 35.58
N ILE A 45 -12.74 -34.27 34.50
CA ILE A 45 -12.65 -35.74 34.35
C ILE A 45 -11.62 -36.31 35.33
N SER A 46 -10.44 -35.69 35.44
CA SER A 46 -9.38 -36.16 36.34
C SER A 46 -9.79 -36.16 37.81
N VAL A 47 -10.73 -35.29 38.19
CA VAL A 47 -11.26 -35.15 39.56
C VAL A 47 -12.51 -36.04 39.77
N GLY A 48 -12.96 -36.73 38.72
CA GLY A 48 -14.07 -37.69 38.76
C GLY A 48 -15.45 -37.04 38.83
N LEU A 49 -15.59 -35.79 38.39
CA LEU A 49 -16.85 -35.04 38.45
C LEU A 49 -17.78 -35.32 37.26
N LEU A 50 -17.25 -35.83 36.15
CA LEU A 50 -18.04 -36.22 34.98
C LEU A 50 -17.81 -37.69 34.65
N SER A 51 -18.89 -38.39 34.30
CA SER A 51 -18.82 -39.74 33.75
C SER A 51 -18.38 -39.71 32.28
N ARG A 52 -17.97 -40.86 31.76
CA ARG A 52 -17.63 -41.01 30.34
C ARG A 52 -18.82 -40.73 29.41
N GLU A 53 -20.04 -41.02 29.87
CA GLU A 53 -21.29 -40.73 29.15
C GLU A 53 -21.55 -39.22 29.06
N ASN A 54 -21.31 -38.46 30.14
CA ASN A 54 -21.42 -37.01 30.13
C ASN A 54 -20.47 -36.35 29.11
N CYS A 55 -19.26 -36.90 28.96
CA CYS A 55 -18.30 -36.40 27.97
C CYS A 55 -18.79 -36.63 26.54
N TYR A 56 -19.37 -37.79 26.24
CA TYR A 56 -19.96 -38.05 24.92
C TYR A 56 -21.13 -37.11 24.62
N GLU A 57 -21.97 -36.80 25.60
CA GLU A 57 -23.06 -35.83 25.44
C GLU A 57 -22.57 -34.41 25.16
N ILE A 58 -21.51 -33.97 25.85
CA ILE A 58 -20.90 -32.65 25.63
C ILE A 58 -20.23 -32.61 24.26
N ASP A 59 -19.53 -33.67 23.85
CA ASP A 59 -18.83 -33.72 22.58
C ASP A 59 -19.74 -33.85 21.36
N ALA A 60 -20.97 -34.34 21.54
CA ALA A 60 -21.99 -34.39 20.50
C ALA A 60 -22.48 -32.99 20.06
N GLU A 61 -22.30 -31.96 20.88
CA GLU A 61 -22.70 -30.59 20.56
C GLU A 61 -21.74 -29.91 19.58
N ARG A 62 -22.28 -29.25 18.55
CA ARG A 62 -21.47 -28.76 17.40
C ARG A 62 -20.69 -27.47 17.66
N THR A 63 -21.14 -26.62 18.59
CA THR A 63 -20.55 -25.29 18.80
C THR A 63 -20.04 -25.13 20.24
N PRO A 64 -18.92 -24.41 20.47
CA PRO A 64 -18.38 -24.22 21.82
C PRO A 64 -19.40 -23.63 22.83
N PRO A 65 -20.26 -22.66 22.49
CA PRO A 65 -21.30 -22.19 23.40
C PRO A 65 -22.35 -23.26 23.74
N ASN A 66 -22.71 -24.14 22.79
CA ASN A 66 -23.63 -25.24 23.06
C ASN A 66 -22.99 -26.31 23.93
N LYS A 67 -21.70 -26.62 23.69
CA LYS A 67 -20.91 -27.50 24.57
C LYS A 67 -20.85 -26.96 26.00
N ALA A 68 -20.59 -25.66 26.17
CA ALA A 68 -20.57 -25.00 27.48
C ALA A 68 -21.95 -25.01 28.16
N ARG A 69 -23.03 -24.76 27.41
CA ARG A 69 -24.40 -24.84 27.93
C ARG A 69 -24.72 -26.25 28.41
N LYS A 70 -24.41 -27.27 27.60
CA LYS A 70 -24.62 -28.68 27.93
C LYS A 70 -23.80 -29.12 29.15
N LEU A 71 -22.55 -28.64 29.27
CA LEU A 71 -21.75 -28.86 30.49
C LEU A 71 -22.43 -28.25 31.72
N LEU A 72 -22.91 -27.01 31.64
CA LEU A 72 -23.58 -26.35 32.76
C LEU A 72 -24.94 -26.98 33.09
N GLU A 73 -25.67 -27.52 32.10
CA GLU A 73 -26.87 -28.33 32.32
C GLU A 73 -26.55 -29.62 33.10
N ILE A 74 -25.43 -30.27 32.81
CA ILE A 74 -24.98 -31.46 33.54
C ILE A 74 -24.55 -31.09 34.97
N VAL A 75 -23.86 -29.96 35.14
CA VAL A 75 -23.54 -29.42 36.47
C VAL A 75 -24.81 -29.13 37.27
N ASP A 76 -25.86 -28.60 36.64
CA ASP A 76 -27.14 -28.36 37.30
C ASP A 76 -27.89 -29.66 37.63
N ALA A 77 -27.98 -30.59 36.68
CA ALA A 77 -28.80 -31.78 36.83
C ALA A 77 -28.16 -32.85 37.73
N GLN A 78 -26.83 -32.97 37.71
CA GLN A 78 -26.13 -34.14 38.27
C GLN A 78 -25.17 -33.83 39.42
N MET A 79 -24.75 -32.57 39.63
CA MET A 79 -23.84 -32.23 40.73
C MET A 79 -24.58 -31.70 41.95
N ASP A 80 -24.18 -32.15 43.14
CA ASP A 80 -24.57 -31.55 44.42
C ASP A 80 -23.66 -30.34 44.75
N GLU A 81 -23.89 -29.67 45.89
CA GLU A 81 -23.08 -28.50 46.28
C GLU A 81 -21.58 -28.81 46.43
N ASN A 82 -21.24 -30.04 46.83
CA ASN A 82 -19.87 -30.49 46.92
C ASN A 82 -19.25 -30.68 45.51
N GLY A 83 -20.00 -31.27 44.58
CA GLY A 83 -19.63 -31.36 43.17
C GLY A 83 -19.46 -29.99 42.51
N ALA A 84 -20.40 -29.05 42.75
CA ALA A 84 -20.33 -27.69 42.26
C ALA A 84 -19.11 -26.92 42.80
N SER A 85 -18.76 -27.12 44.08
CA SER A 85 -17.57 -26.52 44.69
C SER A 85 -16.28 -27.05 44.08
N ARG A 86 -16.19 -28.36 43.84
CA ARG A 86 -15.05 -28.99 43.16
C ARG A 86 -14.96 -28.57 41.69
N PHE A 87 -16.09 -28.40 41.01
CA PHE A 87 -16.14 -27.85 39.65
C PHE A 87 -15.62 -26.40 39.60
N MET A 88 -16.00 -25.56 40.56
CA MET A 88 -15.45 -24.21 40.70
C MET A 88 -13.93 -24.22 40.95
N GLU A 89 -13.41 -25.20 41.70
CA GLU A 89 -11.96 -25.37 41.88
C GLU A 89 -11.26 -25.74 40.56
N CYS A 90 -11.86 -26.62 39.75
CA CYS A 90 -11.36 -26.94 38.40
C CYS A 90 -11.33 -25.68 37.52
N LEU A 91 -12.39 -24.87 37.52
CA LEU A 91 -12.42 -23.58 36.81
C LEU A 91 -11.30 -22.63 37.28
N ARG A 92 -11.05 -22.55 38.60
CA ARG A 92 -9.94 -21.74 39.14
C ARG A 92 -8.57 -22.26 38.72
N LYS A 93 -8.36 -23.58 38.66
CA LYS A 93 -7.11 -24.18 38.15
C LYS A 93 -6.89 -23.82 36.67
N CYS A 94 -7.96 -23.77 35.89
CA CYS A 94 -7.93 -23.41 34.47
C CYS A 94 -8.00 -21.88 34.20
N LYS A 95 -7.95 -21.02 35.23
CA LYS A 95 -8.14 -19.55 35.11
C LYS A 95 -7.24 -18.85 34.08
N ARG A 96 -6.07 -19.41 33.76
CA ARG A 96 -5.16 -18.86 32.76
C ARG A 96 -5.75 -18.93 31.34
N HIS A 97 -6.57 -19.95 31.06
CA HIS A 97 -7.24 -20.18 29.77
C HIS A 97 -8.51 -19.34 29.57
N TYR A 98 -9.07 -18.76 30.66
CA TYR A 98 -10.31 -17.99 30.61
C TYR A 98 -10.12 -16.56 31.18
N PRO A 99 -9.46 -15.64 30.43
CA PRO A 99 -9.17 -14.28 30.89
C PRO A 99 -10.40 -13.51 31.36
N ARG A 100 -11.54 -13.68 30.67
CA ARG A 100 -12.83 -13.05 30.99
C ARG A 100 -13.43 -13.49 32.33
N LEU A 101 -13.03 -14.64 32.86
CA LEU A 101 -13.48 -15.13 34.17
C LEU A 101 -12.53 -14.74 35.31
N ARG A 102 -11.39 -14.08 35.03
CA ARG A 102 -10.38 -13.84 36.07
C ARG A 102 -10.93 -13.02 37.23
N THR A 103 -11.57 -11.90 36.94
CA THR A 103 -12.20 -11.02 37.95
C THR A 103 -13.31 -11.76 38.71
N TRP A 104 -14.20 -12.43 37.97
CA TRP A 104 -15.30 -13.23 38.53
C TRP A 104 -14.85 -14.42 39.40
N LEU A 105 -13.69 -15.03 39.09
CA LEU A 105 -13.08 -16.13 39.86
C LEU A 105 -12.29 -15.64 41.09
N THR A 106 -11.88 -14.36 41.13
CA THR A 106 -11.18 -13.73 42.26
C THR A 106 -12.09 -13.04 43.26
N GLU A 107 -13.33 -12.72 42.90
CA GLU A 107 -14.30 -12.13 43.84
C GLU A 107 -14.86 -13.20 44.79
N GLU A 108 -14.21 -13.33 45.95
CA GLU A 108 -14.84 -13.78 47.19
C GLU A 108 -15.22 -12.51 47.97
N ASP A 109 -16.48 -12.43 48.43
CA ASP A 109 -17.07 -11.31 49.18
C ASP A 109 -17.43 -10.03 48.40
N GLN A 110 -18.56 -10.05 47.69
CA GLN A 110 -19.67 -9.09 47.89
C GLN A 110 -20.76 -9.28 46.82
N SER A 111 -21.99 -9.36 47.28
CA SER A 111 -23.22 -9.35 46.50
C SER A 111 -23.39 -8.04 45.72
N GLN A 112 -23.85 -8.19 44.47
CA GLN A 112 -24.62 -7.25 43.62
C GLN A 112 -23.92 -6.89 42.30
N THR A 113 -24.44 -7.50 41.22
CA THR A 113 -24.54 -6.96 39.85
C THR A 113 -23.38 -6.09 39.38
N THR A 114 -22.38 -6.72 38.77
CA THR A 114 -21.45 -6.05 37.87
C THR A 114 -21.60 -6.63 36.47
N VAL A 115 -22.33 -5.89 35.64
CA VAL A 115 -22.14 -5.91 34.19
C VAL A 115 -20.64 -5.71 33.96
N VAL A 116 -19.98 -6.69 33.32
CA VAL A 116 -18.57 -6.59 32.93
C VAL A 116 -18.40 -5.28 32.17
N GLN A 117 -17.75 -4.30 32.79
CA GLN A 117 -17.34 -3.09 32.09
C GLN A 117 -16.29 -3.55 31.06
N GLN A 118 -16.71 -3.69 29.80
CA GLN A 118 -15.79 -3.82 28.67
C GLN A 118 -14.75 -2.71 28.79
N SER A 119 -13.47 -3.05 28.68
CA SER A 119 -12.39 -2.09 28.72
C SER A 119 -12.47 -1.12 27.53
N PRO A 120 -11.87 0.08 27.62
CA PRO A 120 -12.05 1.12 26.61
C PRO A 120 -11.63 0.66 25.20
N THR A 121 -10.55 -0.10 25.07
CA THR A 121 -10.08 -0.63 23.78
C THR A 121 -10.98 -1.76 23.26
N GLU A 122 -11.54 -2.61 24.13
CA GLU A 122 -12.58 -3.57 23.75
C GLU A 122 -13.86 -2.90 23.27
N ARG A 123 -14.34 -1.84 23.95
CA ARG A 123 -15.53 -1.08 23.51
C ARG A 123 -15.30 -0.40 22.17
N HIS A 124 -14.11 0.16 21.97
CA HIS A 124 -13.74 0.79 20.71
C HIS A 124 -13.70 -0.24 19.58
N LEU A 125 -13.08 -1.40 19.80
CA LEU A 125 -13.01 -2.48 18.83
C LEU A 125 -14.40 -3.05 18.52
N GLN A 126 -15.26 -3.16 19.53
CA GLN A 126 -16.63 -3.63 19.40
C GLN A 126 -17.51 -2.64 18.63
N ALA A 127 -17.38 -1.33 18.90
CA ALA A 127 -18.11 -0.27 18.21
C ALA A 127 -17.70 -0.16 16.73
N LEU A 128 -16.41 -0.39 16.46
CA LEU A 128 -15.85 -0.35 15.12
C LEU A 128 -15.86 -1.72 14.43
N LEU A 129 -16.41 -2.77 15.03
CA LEU A 129 -16.27 -4.14 14.52
C LEU A 129 -16.77 -4.27 13.08
N SER A 130 -17.91 -3.67 12.74
CA SER A 130 -18.46 -3.71 11.37
C SER A 130 -17.58 -2.93 10.38
N VAL A 131 -17.03 -1.80 10.81
CA VAL A 131 -16.15 -0.92 10.02
C VAL A 131 -14.80 -1.58 9.81
N LEU A 132 -14.17 -2.08 10.86
CA LEU A 132 -12.90 -2.79 10.78
C LEU A 132 -13.02 -4.10 10.00
N SER A 133 -14.12 -4.84 10.17
CA SER A 133 -14.37 -6.06 9.38
C SER A 133 -14.45 -5.77 7.87
N SER A 134 -14.87 -4.57 7.48
CA SER A 134 -14.96 -4.17 6.07
C SER A 134 -13.73 -3.43 5.53
N ARG A 135 -12.89 -2.89 6.42
CA ARG A 135 -11.73 -2.05 6.09
C ARG A 135 -10.37 -2.74 6.22
N LEU A 136 -10.25 -3.75 7.08
CA LEU A 136 -8.98 -4.48 7.28
C LEU A 136 -8.48 -5.17 6.02
N GLY A 137 -9.34 -5.50 5.05
CA GLY A 137 -8.95 -5.89 3.69
C GLY A 137 -7.79 -6.90 3.61
N CYS A 138 -6.70 -6.51 2.93
CA CYS A 138 -5.48 -7.31 2.81
C CYS A 138 -4.65 -7.34 4.10
N SER A 139 -4.83 -6.36 4.99
CA SER A 139 -4.14 -6.24 6.28
C SER A 139 -4.59 -7.29 7.30
N VAL A 140 -5.68 -8.02 7.06
CA VAL A 140 -6.17 -9.08 7.97
C VAL A 140 -5.10 -10.13 8.21
N LEU A 141 -4.49 -10.67 7.16
CA LEU A 141 -3.48 -11.72 7.29
C LEU A 141 -2.18 -11.19 7.89
N PRO A 142 -1.60 -10.06 7.41
CA PRO A 142 -0.51 -9.36 8.07
C PRO A 142 -0.71 -9.15 9.57
N VAL A 143 -1.87 -8.60 9.97
CA VAL A 143 -2.22 -8.38 11.37
C VAL A 143 -2.38 -9.71 12.12
N SER A 144 -2.95 -10.73 11.48
CA SER A 144 -3.06 -12.07 12.08
C SER A 144 -1.69 -12.70 12.34
N TYR A 145 -0.75 -12.58 11.39
CA TYR A 145 0.61 -13.08 11.57
C TYR A 145 1.38 -12.31 12.65
N ASP A 146 1.24 -10.98 12.72
CA ASP A 146 1.83 -10.20 13.82
C ASP A 146 1.28 -10.65 15.18
N LEU A 147 -0.05 -10.82 15.29
CA LEU A 147 -0.68 -11.31 16.51
C LEU A 147 -0.30 -12.75 16.85
N PHE A 148 -0.10 -13.62 15.86
CA PHE A 148 0.42 -14.96 16.05
C PHE A 148 1.87 -14.93 16.57
N SER A 149 2.73 -14.12 15.97
CA SER A 149 4.13 -13.97 16.39
C SER A 149 4.25 -13.44 17.83
N LYS A 150 3.30 -12.61 18.27
CA LYS A 150 3.17 -12.11 19.65
C LYS A 150 2.50 -13.09 20.61
N GLY A 151 2.18 -14.31 20.15
CA GLY A 151 1.52 -15.35 20.94
C GLY A 151 0.07 -15.03 21.33
N ILE A 152 -0.56 -14.06 20.65
CA ILE A 152 -1.96 -13.68 20.88
C ILE A 152 -2.89 -14.66 20.15
N LEU A 153 -2.59 -14.96 18.88
CA LEU A 153 -3.27 -16.04 18.14
C LEU A 153 -2.54 -17.37 18.34
N THR A 154 -3.32 -18.45 18.38
CA THR A 154 -2.81 -19.82 18.30
C THR A 154 -2.71 -20.27 16.85
N GLN A 155 -1.92 -21.32 16.58
CA GLN A 155 -1.78 -21.91 15.25
C GLN A 155 -3.14 -22.27 14.62
N LEU A 156 -4.00 -22.92 15.39
CA LEU A 156 -5.34 -23.31 14.95
C LEU A 156 -6.25 -22.10 14.66
N GLU A 157 -6.12 -21.02 15.42
CA GLU A 157 -6.89 -19.79 15.16
C GLU A 157 -6.43 -19.08 13.89
N LEU A 158 -5.12 -19.05 13.65
CA LEU A 158 -4.54 -18.52 12.42
C LEU A 158 -4.98 -19.36 11.21
N GLU A 159 -4.85 -20.68 11.27
CA GLU A 159 -5.30 -21.60 10.21
C GLU A 159 -6.80 -21.45 9.91
N ASN A 160 -7.64 -21.25 10.94
CA ASN A 160 -9.07 -21.03 10.76
C ASN A 160 -9.39 -19.66 10.13
N ILE A 161 -8.64 -18.61 10.46
CA ILE A 161 -8.78 -17.30 9.79
C ILE A 161 -8.37 -17.44 8.31
N GLU A 162 -7.31 -18.20 8.04
CA GLU A 162 -6.76 -18.37 6.69
C GLU A 162 -7.62 -19.26 5.80
N ALA A 163 -8.24 -20.29 6.36
CA ALA A 163 -9.15 -21.19 5.66
C ALA A 163 -10.43 -20.48 5.17
N ILE A 164 -10.72 -19.28 5.68
CA ILE A 164 -11.87 -18.48 5.26
C ILE A 164 -11.52 -17.72 3.97
N PRO A 165 -12.21 -17.97 2.84
CA PRO A 165 -11.87 -17.37 1.54
C PRO A 165 -12.22 -15.88 1.43
N ILE A 166 -13.12 -15.39 2.30
CA ILE A 166 -13.72 -14.06 2.24
C ILE A 166 -13.02 -13.13 3.24
N PRO A 167 -12.25 -12.10 2.82
CA PRO A 167 -11.44 -11.25 3.71
C PRO A 167 -12.24 -10.54 4.79
N THR A 168 -13.48 -10.15 4.52
CA THR A 168 -14.35 -9.55 5.55
C THR A 168 -14.76 -10.55 6.62
N GLN A 169 -14.90 -11.83 6.26
CA GLN A 169 -15.13 -12.91 7.21
C GLN A 169 -13.83 -13.31 7.93
N GLN A 170 -12.67 -13.23 7.26
CA GLN A 170 -11.36 -13.37 7.91
C GLN A 170 -11.19 -12.27 8.97
N ALA A 171 -11.44 -11.01 8.60
CA ALA A 171 -11.38 -9.84 9.47
C ALA A 171 -12.34 -9.98 10.65
N LYS A 172 -13.59 -10.34 10.38
CA LYS A 172 -14.60 -10.55 11.44
C LYS A 172 -14.20 -11.68 12.39
N THR A 173 -13.60 -12.74 11.87
CA THR A 173 -13.11 -13.87 12.68
C THR A 173 -11.94 -13.43 13.54
N LEU A 174 -10.95 -12.76 12.97
CA LEU A 174 -9.81 -12.17 13.67
C LEU A 174 -10.25 -11.20 14.78
N LEU A 175 -11.11 -10.23 14.46
CA LEU A 175 -11.64 -9.26 15.41
C LEU A 175 -12.47 -9.93 16.51
N SER A 176 -13.27 -10.94 16.16
CA SER A 176 -14.00 -11.73 17.15
C SER A 176 -13.06 -12.49 18.08
N ILE A 177 -11.96 -13.04 17.56
CA ILE A 177 -10.93 -13.69 18.38
C ILE A 177 -10.26 -12.67 19.32
N CYS A 178 -9.91 -11.49 18.82
CA CYS A 178 -9.32 -10.41 19.64
C CYS A 178 -10.29 -9.99 20.77
N LEU A 179 -11.55 -9.73 20.45
CA LEU A 179 -12.58 -9.43 21.44
C LEU A 179 -12.77 -10.57 22.45
N LYS A 180 -12.78 -11.84 22.00
CA LYS A 180 -12.89 -13.02 22.88
C LYS A 180 -11.71 -13.16 23.83
N LYS A 181 -10.50 -12.87 23.36
CA LYS A 181 -9.26 -12.92 24.16
C LYS A 181 -9.06 -11.71 25.07
N GLY A 182 -9.81 -10.62 24.82
CA GLY A 182 -9.95 -9.46 25.69
C GLY A 182 -8.88 -8.38 25.47
N GLU A 183 -8.82 -7.42 26.40
CA GLU A 183 -8.12 -6.14 26.27
C GLU A 183 -6.69 -6.26 25.72
N LYS A 184 -5.90 -7.21 26.22
CA LYS A 184 -4.52 -7.41 25.75
C LYS A 184 -4.49 -7.72 24.25
N ALA A 185 -5.38 -8.58 23.78
CA ALA A 185 -5.47 -8.93 22.36
C ALA A 185 -6.00 -7.77 21.52
N CYS A 186 -6.98 -7.01 22.03
CA CYS A 186 -7.49 -5.80 21.37
C CYS A 186 -6.41 -4.71 21.25
N LYS A 187 -5.62 -4.48 22.30
CA LYS A 187 -4.47 -3.56 22.28
C LYS A 187 -3.42 -4.01 21.28
N SER A 188 -3.00 -5.29 21.33
CA SER A 188 -2.06 -5.84 20.36
C SER A 188 -2.58 -5.75 18.93
N PHE A 189 -3.90 -5.91 18.72
CA PHE A 189 -4.53 -5.73 17.41
C PHE A 189 -4.38 -4.29 16.91
N TYR A 190 -4.66 -3.29 17.74
CA TYR A 190 -4.51 -1.90 17.34
C TYR A 190 -3.05 -1.51 17.09
N THR A 191 -2.11 -2.03 17.88
CA THR A 191 -0.68 -1.86 17.60
C THR A 191 -0.28 -2.52 16.28
N ALA A 192 -0.76 -3.74 16.01
CA ALA A 192 -0.53 -4.44 14.75
C ALA A 192 -1.12 -3.68 13.56
N LEU A 193 -2.34 -3.14 13.72
CA LEU A 193 -3.02 -2.34 12.72
C LEU A 193 -2.31 -1.01 12.46
N GLN A 194 -1.89 -0.29 13.50
CA GLN A 194 -1.10 0.94 13.39
C GLN A 194 0.19 0.70 12.61
N ASN A 195 0.78 -0.48 12.79
CA ASN A 195 2.00 -0.85 12.09
C ASN A 195 1.76 -1.21 10.63
N GLU A 196 0.66 -1.89 10.31
CA GLU A 196 0.38 -2.37 8.95
C GLU A 196 -0.35 -1.34 8.07
N ASP A 197 -1.29 -0.61 8.64
CA ASP A 197 -2.13 0.35 7.94
C ASP A 197 -2.29 1.62 8.80
N LYS A 198 -1.22 2.42 8.80
CA LYS A 198 -1.14 3.68 9.57
C LYS A 198 -2.28 4.63 9.21
N GLN A 199 -2.67 4.68 7.94
CA GLN A 199 -3.77 5.54 7.49
C GLN A 199 -5.12 5.07 8.06
N LEU A 200 -5.42 3.77 7.99
CA LEU A 200 -6.62 3.21 8.61
C LEU A 200 -6.61 3.41 10.13
N ALA A 201 -5.47 3.27 10.78
CA ALA A 201 -5.34 3.46 12.22
C ALA A 201 -5.53 4.93 12.65
N GLU A 202 -4.98 5.88 11.89
CA GLU A 202 -5.19 7.32 12.08
C GLU A 202 -6.65 7.72 11.88
N GLU A 203 -7.30 7.21 10.84
CA GLU A 203 -8.73 7.46 10.58
C GLU A 203 -9.65 6.89 11.67
N LEU A 204 -9.21 5.85 12.38
CA LEU A 204 -9.95 5.23 13.50
C LEU A 204 -9.55 5.82 14.86
N ASN A 205 -8.76 6.90 14.86
CA ASN A 205 -8.27 7.63 16.02
C ASN A 205 -7.48 6.74 17.01
N VAL A 206 -6.75 5.74 16.47
CA VAL A 206 -5.99 4.75 17.25
C VAL A 206 -4.83 5.39 18.01
N ASN A 207 -4.26 6.49 17.50
CA ASN A 207 -3.15 7.22 18.14
C ASN A 207 -3.48 7.61 19.59
N SER A 208 -4.70 8.05 19.89
CA SER A 208 -5.13 8.40 21.25
C SER A 208 -5.15 7.21 22.22
N LEU A 209 -5.35 5.98 21.71
CA LEU A 209 -5.40 4.74 22.49
C LEU A 209 -4.02 4.09 22.66
N VAL A 210 -3.07 4.43 21.78
CA VAL A 210 -1.68 3.99 21.85
C VAL A 210 -0.85 4.95 22.71
N GLU A 211 -1.12 6.26 22.67
CA GLU A 211 -0.45 7.27 23.51
C GLU A 211 -0.74 7.12 25.02
N ASP A 212 -1.89 6.56 25.40
CA ASP A 212 -2.20 6.21 26.79
C ASP A 212 -1.39 4.98 27.30
N LEU A 213 -0.68 4.26 26.42
CA LEU A 213 0.10 3.06 26.78
C LEU A 213 1.51 3.38 27.29
N ASP A 214 2.10 4.50 26.88
CA ASP A 214 3.45 4.88 27.33
C ASP A 214 3.47 5.47 28.76
N LYS A 215 2.29 5.66 29.38
CA LYS A 215 2.17 6.23 30.73
C LYS A 215 1.89 5.21 31.84
N GLU A 216 1.49 3.99 31.51
CA GLU A 216 1.15 2.94 32.50
C GLU A 216 1.86 1.61 32.21
N SER A 217 3.20 1.56 32.31
CA SER A 217 3.92 0.31 32.68
C SER A 217 5.43 0.54 32.94
N GLU A 218 5.79 1.29 33.98
CA GLU A 218 6.94 0.90 34.80
C GLU A 218 6.42 -0.03 35.90
N GLY A 219 6.54 -1.34 35.72
CA GLY A 219 6.04 -2.28 36.73
C GLY A 219 6.12 -3.75 36.36
N ASN A 220 7.29 -4.34 36.60
CA ASN A 220 7.58 -5.78 36.66
C ASN A 220 7.28 -6.61 35.40
N SER A 221 8.10 -6.42 34.36
CA SER A 221 8.49 -7.55 33.52
C SER A 221 9.35 -8.50 34.36
N VAL A 222 8.85 -9.70 34.61
CA VAL A 222 9.73 -10.81 34.99
C VAL A 222 10.63 -11.05 33.79
N GLN A 223 11.89 -10.63 33.91
CA GLN A 223 12.97 -11.06 33.03
C GLN A 223 13.02 -12.58 33.05
N ILE A 224 12.43 -13.22 32.05
CA ILE A 224 12.98 -14.48 31.56
C ILE A 224 14.14 -14.02 30.70
N ALA A 225 15.35 -14.25 31.19
CA ALA A 225 16.58 -14.05 30.44
C ALA A 225 16.48 -14.84 29.13
N VAL A 226 16.10 -14.15 28.06
CA VAL A 226 16.55 -14.50 26.73
C VAL A 226 17.91 -13.85 26.65
N GLU A 227 18.97 -14.67 26.68
CA GLU A 227 20.31 -14.20 26.36
C GLU A 227 20.23 -13.36 25.09
N GLU A 228 20.54 -12.08 25.21
CA GLU A 228 20.99 -11.26 24.08
C GLU A 228 22.22 -11.96 23.49
N THR A 229 22.00 -12.83 22.50
CA THR A 229 23.08 -13.19 21.57
C THR A 229 23.10 -12.15 20.45
N ARG A 230 23.56 -10.95 20.82
CA ARG A 230 24.26 -10.08 19.88
C ARG A 230 25.48 -10.87 19.39
N GLY A 231 25.46 -11.24 18.11
CA GLY A 231 26.56 -11.89 17.43
C GLY A 231 26.36 -13.39 17.22
N GLN A 232 25.73 -13.75 16.10
CA GLN A 232 26.20 -14.76 15.14
C GLN A 232 25.07 -15.06 14.14
N LEU A 233 25.13 -14.40 12.98
CA LEU A 233 24.61 -14.96 11.74
C LEU A 233 25.27 -16.33 11.53
N ARG A 234 24.60 -17.44 11.91
CA ARG A 234 24.75 -18.79 11.34
C ARG A 234 23.91 -19.81 12.09
N ALA A 235 22.80 -20.21 11.49
CA ALA A 235 22.43 -21.61 11.26
C ALA A 235 21.14 -21.66 10.41
N ALA A 236 21.30 -21.48 9.09
CA ALA A 236 20.22 -21.75 8.14
C ALA A 236 20.05 -23.27 7.97
N LEU A 237 18.85 -23.78 8.25
CA LEU A 237 18.29 -25.00 7.63
C LEU A 237 18.23 -24.80 6.10
N PRO A 238 18.18 -25.85 5.25
CA PRO A 238 18.59 -25.74 3.84
C PRO A 238 17.60 -24.92 2.99
N LEU A 239 17.77 -23.59 3.03
CA LEU A 239 17.10 -22.55 2.23
C LEU A 239 17.33 -22.75 0.73
N SER A 240 18.36 -23.52 0.34
CA SER A 240 18.79 -23.68 -1.06
C SER A 240 17.75 -24.33 -1.96
N GLY A 241 16.90 -25.24 -1.44
CA GLY A 241 15.88 -25.92 -2.24
C GLY A 241 14.66 -25.05 -2.53
N GLY A 242 14.14 -24.37 -1.50
CA GLY A 242 12.98 -23.48 -1.61
C GLY A 242 13.30 -22.22 -2.40
N LEU A 243 14.46 -21.60 -2.16
CA LEU A 243 14.92 -20.42 -2.90
C LEU A 243 15.09 -20.72 -4.40
N GLN A 244 15.70 -21.84 -4.76
CA GLN A 244 15.86 -22.23 -6.17
C GLN A 244 14.51 -22.42 -6.87
N GLN A 245 13.52 -22.98 -6.18
CA GLN A 245 12.18 -23.17 -6.75
C GLN A 245 11.43 -21.84 -6.91
N VAL A 246 11.52 -20.93 -5.92
CA VAL A 246 10.95 -19.58 -6.03
C VAL A 246 11.60 -18.79 -7.17
N MET A 247 12.94 -18.80 -7.25
CA MET A 247 13.68 -18.16 -8.34
C MET A 247 13.29 -18.73 -9.71
N ALA A 248 13.16 -20.06 -9.82
CA ALA A 248 12.73 -20.71 -11.06
C ALA A 248 11.30 -20.31 -11.48
N GLN A 249 10.37 -20.21 -10.53
CA GLN A 249 8.99 -19.79 -10.80
C GLN A 249 8.88 -18.32 -11.22
N LEU A 250 9.73 -17.45 -10.66
CA LEU A 250 9.82 -16.04 -11.06
C LEU A 250 10.65 -15.82 -12.33
N GLY A 251 11.26 -16.88 -12.89
CA GLY A 251 12.07 -16.80 -14.10
C GLY A 251 13.44 -16.12 -13.89
N LEU A 252 13.96 -16.14 -12.67
CA LEU A 252 15.24 -15.55 -12.31
C LEU A 252 16.41 -16.49 -12.63
N THR A 253 17.48 -15.92 -13.16
CA THR A 253 18.76 -16.61 -13.30
C THR A 253 19.69 -16.23 -12.15
N VAL A 254 20.65 -17.09 -11.81
CA VAL A 254 21.60 -16.82 -10.73
C VAL A 254 22.55 -15.70 -11.18
N GLY A 255 22.48 -14.52 -10.56
CA GLY A 255 23.35 -13.38 -10.83
C GLY A 255 22.95 -12.10 -10.06
N ASP A 256 23.68 -11.01 -10.33
CA ASP A 256 23.44 -9.66 -9.78
C ASP A 256 22.31 -8.93 -10.55
N GLU A 257 21.25 -9.65 -10.91
CA GLU A 257 20.11 -9.07 -11.59
C GLU A 257 19.30 -8.20 -10.62
N ILE A 258 18.88 -7.03 -11.11
CA ILE A 258 17.92 -6.16 -10.45
C ILE A 258 16.79 -5.89 -11.43
N ARG A 259 15.69 -6.62 -11.26
CA ARG A 259 14.52 -6.67 -12.15
C ARG A 259 13.20 -6.75 -11.41
N PHE A 260 13.16 -7.03 -10.11
CA PHE A 260 11.89 -7.28 -9.40
C PHE A 260 11.70 -6.39 -8.18
N ASN A 261 10.50 -5.85 -7.96
CA ASN A 261 10.15 -5.28 -6.66
C ASN A 261 9.87 -6.42 -5.65
N VAL A 262 10.92 -6.86 -4.93
CA VAL A 262 10.83 -7.99 -3.99
C VAL A 262 9.94 -7.69 -2.78
N CYS A 263 9.78 -6.41 -2.41
CA CYS A 263 8.82 -6.01 -1.39
C CYS A 263 7.39 -6.36 -1.83
N GLU A 264 7.01 -6.05 -3.08
CA GLU A 264 5.71 -6.43 -3.64
C GLU A 264 5.54 -7.95 -3.77
N VAL A 265 6.61 -8.68 -4.07
CA VAL A 265 6.59 -10.16 -4.04
C VAL A 265 6.21 -10.64 -2.63
N GLY A 266 6.82 -10.06 -1.58
CA GLY A 266 6.54 -10.40 -0.19
C GLY A 266 5.11 -10.12 0.23
N VAL A 267 4.58 -8.96 -0.18
CA VAL A 267 3.17 -8.60 0.04
C VAL A 267 2.25 -9.58 -0.69
N ALA A 268 2.57 -9.92 -1.94
CA ALA A 268 1.74 -10.77 -2.76
C ALA A 268 1.69 -12.23 -2.25
N VAL A 269 2.75 -12.71 -1.58
CA VAL A 269 2.73 -14.02 -0.89
C VAL A 269 2.08 -13.96 0.51
N GLY A 270 1.67 -12.78 0.96
CA GLY A 270 0.82 -12.58 2.15
C GLY A 270 1.55 -12.09 3.40
N LEU A 271 2.79 -11.59 3.29
CA LEU A 271 3.51 -10.97 4.40
C LEU A 271 3.12 -9.48 4.56
N PRO A 272 3.16 -8.93 5.79
CA PRO A 272 2.99 -7.49 6.03
C PRO A 272 3.99 -6.65 5.22
N ARG A 273 3.53 -5.60 4.51
CA ARG A 273 4.43 -4.75 3.70
C ARG A 273 5.54 -4.16 4.55
N ARG A 274 5.18 -3.63 5.72
CA ARG A 274 6.13 -3.01 6.64
C ARG A 274 7.19 -4.00 7.10
N THR A 275 6.80 -5.22 7.47
CA THR A 275 7.73 -6.26 7.92
C THR A 275 8.68 -6.70 6.81
N VAL A 276 8.17 -6.91 5.59
CA VAL A 276 9.03 -7.25 4.45
C VAL A 276 10.03 -6.13 4.19
N ARG A 277 9.54 -4.89 4.12
CA ARG A 277 10.37 -3.71 3.88
C ARG A 277 11.45 -3.54 4.94
N GLU A 278 11.09 -3.51 6.22
CA GLU A 278 12.06 -3.37 7.32
C GLU A 278 13.13 -4.47 7.25
N TYR A 279 12.71 -5.72 7.00
CA TYR A 279 13.65 -6.83 6.84
C TYR A 279 14.57 -6.69 5.63
N LEU A 280 14.08 -6.16 4.50
CA LEU A 280 14.91 -5.88 3.32
C LEU A 280 15.85 -4.68 3.52
N LEU A 281 15.54 -3.77 4.43
CA LEU A 281 16.39 -2.62 4.77
C LEU A 281 17.47 -3.00 5.80
N GLU A 282 17.33 -4.11 6.52
CA GLU A 282 18.28 -4.61 7.53
C GLU A 282 19.50 -5.31 6.91
N GLY A 283 20.39 -4.54 6.28
CA GLY A 283 21.70 -5.06 5.85
C GLY A 283 21.66 -5.96 4.60
N VAL A 284 20.49 -6.20 4.03
CA VAL A 284 20.31 -6.97 2.80
C VAL A 284 20.85 -6.17 1.60
N ALA A 285 21.53 -6.88 0.69
CA ALA A 285 22.03 -6.28 -0.54
C ALA A 285 20.88 -6.02 -1.53
N ILE A 286 21.07 -5.06 -2.45
CA ILE A 286 19.96 -4.60 -3.31
C ILE A 286 19.69 -5.53 -4.50
N GLU A 287 20.50 -6.56 -4.73
CA GLU A 287 20.27 -7.57 -5.77
C GLU A 287 19.03 -8.42 -5.50
N ASP A 288 18.32 -8.83 -6.56
CA ASP A 288 17.08 -9.61 -6.42
C ASP A 288 17.33 -10.96 -5.73
N SER A 289 18.49 -11.58 -5.96
CA SER A 289 18.86 -12.85 -5.34
C SER A 289 19.00 -12.73 -3.82
N ALA A 290 19.68 -11.68 -3.34
CA ALA A 290 19.83 -11.40 -1.91
C ALA A 290 18.50 -11.02 -1.26
N GLN A 291 17.71 -10.15 -1.92
CA GLN A 291 16.40 -9.77 -1.40
C GLN A 291 15.41 -10.95 -1.36
N LEU A 292 15.43 -11.85 -2.35
CA LEU A 292 14.58 -13.04 -2.33
C LEU A 292 15.03 -14.06 -1.29
N GLU A 293 16.33 -14.24 -1.08
CA GLU A 293 16.84 -15.08 0.01
C GLU A 293 16.35 -14.57 1.37
N ALA A 294 16.42 -13.25 1.59
CA ALA A 294 15.89 -12.59 2.78
C ALA A 294 14.37 -12.81 2.88
N LEU A 295 13.63 -12.60 1.80
CA LEU A 295 12.17 -12.79 1.78
C LEU A 295 11.76 -14.23 2.11
N VAL A 296 12.40 -15.22 1.49
CA VAL A 296 12.15 -16.65 1.75
C VAL A 296 12.46 -16.97 3.20
N SER A 297 13.57 -16.46 3.73
CA SER A 297 13.95 -16.65 5.13
C SER A 297 12.92 -16.07 6.09
N LEU A 298 12.48 -14.83 5.84
CA LEU A 298 11.42 -14.17 6.60
C LEU A 298 10.11 -14.96 6.54
N TYR A 299 9.70 -15.41 5.36
CA TYR A 299 8.48 -16.20 5.19
C TYR A 299 8.55 -17.50 5.99
N MET A 300 9.67 -18.21 5.90
CA MET A 300 9.88 -19.47 6.63
C MET A 300 9.95 -19.26 8.14
N GLU A 301 10.53 -18.15 8.60
CA GLU A 301 10.54 -17.77 10.02
C GLU A 301 9.10 -17.55 10.55
N LYS A 302 8.26 -16.84 9.79
CA LYS A 302 6.90 -16.49 10.21
C LYS A 302 5.89 -17.62 10.06
N THR A 303 6.02 -18.47 9.05
CA THR A 303 4.97 -19.43 8.66
C THR A 303 5.38 -20.90 8.78
N GLN A 304 6.68 -21.20 8.71
CA GLN A 304 7.24 -22.55 8.64
C GLN A 304 6.67 -23.44 7.52
N ASP A 305 6.05 -22.86 6.47
CA ASP A 305 5.37 -23.60 5.40
C ASP A 305 5.92 -23.28 4.00
N ALA A 306 6.90 -24.08 3.57
CA ALA A 306 7.50 -23.95 2.25
C ALA A 306 6.54 -24.31 1.11
N GLY A 307 5.62 -25.25 1.32
CA GLY A 307 4.66 -25.67 0.29
C GLY A 307 3.70 -24.55 -0.06
N ARG A 308 3.24 -23.82 0.96
CA ARG A 308 2.36 -22.66 0.81
C ARG A 308 3.05 -21.48 0.12
N LEU A 309 4.32 -21.21 0.44
CA LEU A 309 5.11 -20.21 -0.27
C LEU A 309 5.13 -20.50 -1.78
N LEU A 310 5.46 -21.73 -2.17
CA LEU A 310 5.55 -22.14 -3.57
C LEU A 310 4.20 -22.10 -4.28
N SER A 311 3.10 -22.44 -3.59
CA SER A 311 1.75 -22.30 -4.14
C SER A 311 1.43 -20.83 -4.42
N ARG A 312 1.76 -19.93 -3.49
CA ARG A 312 1.50 -18.49 -3.64
C ARG A 312 2.35 -17.87 -4.74
N VAL A 313 3.63 -18.21 -4.81
CA VAL A 313 4.52 -17.72 -5.88
C VAL A 313 4.05 -18.22 -7.25
N ALA A 314 3.55 -19.46 -7.35
CA ALA A 314 2.97 -19.99 -8.59
C ALA A 314 1.69 -19.27 -9.05
N GLU A 315 0.94 -18.64 -8.13
CA GLU A 315 -0.23 -17.80 -8.45
C GLU A 315 0.16 -16.41 -8.95
N LEU A 316 1.42 -15.98 -8.79
CA LEU A 316 1.88 -14.66 -9.20
C LEU A 316 2.19 -14.61 -10.70
N SER A 317 1.73 -13.54 -11.36
CA SER A 317 2.24 -13.17 -12.67
C SER A 317 3.57 -12.41 -12.49
N PRO A 318 4.72 -12.92 -12.96
CA PRO A 318 6.02 -12.26 -12.78
C PRO A 318 6.07 -10.84 -13.36
N GLN A 319 5.27 -10.56 -14.39
CA GLN A 319 5.20 -9.24 -15.02
C GLN A 319 4.68 -8.15 -14.08
N TRP A 320 3.91 -8.52 -13.05
CA TRP A 320 3.29 -7.57 -12.12
C TRP A 320 4.29 -6.97 -11.14
N VAL A 321 5.34 -7.74 -10.80
CA VAL A 321 6.40 -7.36 -9.86
C VAL A 321 7.71 -6.99 -10.56
N GLN A 322 7.75 -7.06 -11.89
CA GLN A 322 8.92 -6.64 -12.67
C GLN A 322 9.06 -5.12 -12.70
N LEU A 323 10.29 -4.65 -12.84
CA LEU A 323 10.65 -3.25 -13.01
C LEU A 323 10.74 -2.88 -14.49
N SER A 324 10.51 -1.60 -14.79
CA SER A 324 10.80 -1.03 -16.10
C SER A 324 12.29 -1.05 -16.40
N GLU A 325 12.66 -0.89 -17.69
CA GLU A 325 14.07 -0.76 -18.10
C GLU A 325 14.77 0.37 -17.34
N ARG A 326 14.11 1.53 -17.23
CA ARG A 326 14.56 2.68 -16.44
C ARG A 326 14.84 2.32 -14.99
N GLY A 327 13.88 1.67 -14.32
CA GLY A 327 14.02 1.25 -12.93
C GLY A 327 15.25 0.35 -12.74
N CYS A 328 15.48 -0.59 -13.67
CA CYS A 328 16.67 -1.44 -13.67
C CYS A 328 17.97 -0.62 -13.83
N LEU A 329 18.00 0.35 -14.74
CA LEU A 329 19.17 1.20 -14.99
C LEU A 329 19.49 2.14 -13.81
N LEU A 330 18.47 2.70 -13.17
CA LEU A 330 18.60 3.53 -11.96
C LEU A 330 19.18 2.72 -10.80
N LEU A 331 18.69 1.48 -10.60
CA LEU A 331 19.22 0.59 -9.56
C LEU A 331 20.66 0.15 -9.85
N ARG A 332 21.04 -0.07 -11.11
CA ARG A 332 22.44 -0.30 -11.50
C ARG A 332 23.33 0.91 -11.24
N LEU A 333 22.83 2.12 -11.46
CA LEU A 333 23.54 3.35 -11.10
C LEU A 333 23.75 3.43 -9.59
N LEU A 334 22.73 3.06 -8.81
CA LEU A 334 22.79 3.01 -7.36
C LEU A 334 23.76 1.94 -6.82
N GLN A 335 23.80 0.75 -7.42
CA GLN A 335 24.83 -0.27 -7.14
C GLN A 335 26.24 0.30 -7.33
N LYS A 336 26.45 1.16 -8.34
CA LYS A 336 27.75 1.80 -8.53
C LYS A 336 28.10 2.71 -7.35
N ALA A 337 27.16 3.47 -6.82
CA ALA A 337 27.38 4.25 -5.61
C ALA A 337 27.69 3.34 -4.41
N GLU A 338 26.98 2.23 -4.23
CA GLU A 338 27.26 1.26 -3.18
C GLU A 338 28.69 0.70 -3.26
N THR A 339 29.14 0.31 -4.46
CA THR A 339 30.51 -0.21 -4.63
C THR A 339 31.57 0.83 -4.26
N LEU A 340 31.35 2.10 -4.62
CA LEU A 340 32.25 3.21 -4.26
C LEU A 340 32.26 3.42 -2.75
N LEU A 341 31.07 3.41 -2.12
CA LEU A 341 30.91 3.56 -0.66
C LEU A 341 31.65 2.46 0.10
N ARG A 342 31.56 1.20 -0.35
CA ARG A 342 32.25 0.06 0.27
C ARG A 342 33.76 0.06 0.06
N SER A 343 34.27 0.67 -1.01
CA SER A 343 35.70 0.69 -1.33
C SER A 343 36.48 1.87 -0.76
N GLY A 344 35.81 2.90 -0.22
CA GLY A 344 36.44 4.15 0.22
C GLY A 344 36.02 4.61 1.61
N ILE A 345 36.65 5.69 2.09
CA ILE A 345 36.26 6.39 3.33
C ILE A 345 35.39 7.58 2.92
N HIS A 346 34.10 7.52 3.22
CA HIS A 346 33.12 8.53 2.82
C HIS A 346 32.51 9.19 4.05
N SER A 347 32.59 10.52 4.11
CA SER A 347 31.86 11.34 5.09
C SER A 347 31.49 12.66 4.43
N HIS A 348 30.20 13.00 4.33
CA HIS A 348 29.82 14.28 3.71
C HIS A 348 30.00 15.48 4.69
N LEU A 349 30.09 15.23 6.00
CA LEU A 349 30.14 16.23 7.09
C LEU A 349 31.43 17.07 7.18
N HIS A 350 32.46 16.82 6.36
CA HIS A 350 33.77 17.48 6.54
C HIS A 350 34.29 18.33 5.37
N SER A 351 33.49 18.59 4.32
CA SER A 351 34.01 19.37 3.18
C SER A 351 33.03 20.29 2.44
N TRP A 352 31.73 20.29 2.76
CA TRP A 352 30.74 20.77 1.79
C TRP A 352 29.68 21.76 2.29
N ASP A 353 29.72 22.19 3.56
CA ASP A 353 28.90 23.30 4.11
C ASP A 353 29.12 24.65 3.37
N HIS A 354 30.15 24.75 2.52
CA HIS A 354 30.46 25.94 1.72
C HIS A 354 29.83 25.94 0.31
N LEU A 355 29.12 24.88 -0.10
CA LEU A 355 28.47 24.79 -1.42
C LEU A 355 26.99 25.23 -1.41
N HIS A 356 26.49 25.78 -0.30
CA HIS A 356 25.12 26.26 -0.18
C HIS A 356 24.82 27.53 -0.98
N ASP A 357 25.83 28.22 -1.53
CA ASP A 357 25.64 29.39 -2.36
C ASP A 357 25.77 29.10 -3.86
N GLN A 358 24.87 29.75 -4.60
CA GLN A 358 24.47 29.55 -5.99
C GLN A 358 25.67 29.60 -6.97
N ASP A 359 25.59 28.78 -8.05
CA ASP A 359 26.44 28.75 -9.26
C ASP A 359 27.68 27.83 -9.34
N HIS A 360 27.97 26.99 -8.35
CA HIS A 360 29.24 26.24 -8.34
C HIS A 360 29.29 24.87 -9.07
N LEU A 361 28.19 24.38 -9.66
CA LEU A 361 28.27 23.28 -10.63
C LEU A 361 29.06 23.64 -11.90
N ARG A 362 29.55 24.88 -12.04
CA ARG A 362 30.44 25.34 -13.13
C ARG A 362 31.87 25.68 -12.71
N SER A 363 32.25 25.58 -11.42
CA SER A 363 33.58 25.97 -10.93
C SER A 363 34.17 24.87 -10.04
N TRP A 364 34.65 23.78 -10.65
CA TRP A 364 35.14 22.57 -9.98
C TRP A 364 36.68 22.47 -9.91
N ASP A 365 37.39 23.51 -10.33
CA ASP A 365 38.84 23.51 -10.54
C ASP A 365 39.68 23.75 -9.25
N HIS A 366 39.06 23.82 -8.07
CA HIS A 366 39.73 24.28 -6.84
C HIS A 366 39.89 23.24 -5.73
N LEU A 367 39.54 21.97 -5.97
CA LEU A 367 39.60 20.92 -4.94
C LEU A 367 40.54 19.77 -5.33
N CYS A 368 41.37 19.34 -4.37
CA CYS A 368 42.52 18.45 -4.57
C CYS A 368 42.14 17.10 -5.25
N PRO A 369 43.00 16.55 -6.14
CA PRO A 369 42.57 15.55 -7.13
C PRO A 369 42.53 14.08 -6.65
N GLY A 370 43.05 13.77 -5.45
CA GLY A 370 43.31 12.38 -5.04
C GLY A 370 42.16 11.65 -4.35
N ASP A 371 41.52 12.30 -3.37
CA ASP A 371 40.50 11.67 -2.49
C ASP A 371 39.07 12.17 -2.74
N CYS A 372 38.88 13.11 -3.67
CA CYS A 372 37.61 13.80 -3.89
C CYS A 372 36.75 13.22 -5.04
N THR A 373 37.26 12.31 -5.87
CA THR A 373 36.55 11.88 -7.10
C THR A 373 35.40 10.93 -6.79
N ASP A 374 35.60 9.99 -5.87
CA ASP A 374 34.60 8.95 -5.58
C ASP A 374 33.43 9.53 -4.78
N GLN A 375 33.70 10.39 -3.78
CA GLN A 375 32.67 11.11 -3.04
C GLN A 375 31.81 12.00 -3.96
N ARG A 376 32.44 12.74 -4.89
CA ARG A 376 31.72 13.54 -5.89
C ARG A 376 30.83 12.68 -6.78
N THR A 377 31.31 11.50 -7.16
CA THR A 377 30.57 10.55 -8.00
C THR A 377 29.36 9.99 -7.26
N VAL A 378 29.52 9.60 -6.00
CA VAL A 378 28.41 9.16 -5.14
C VAL A 378 27.37 10.27 -5.01
N TRP A 379 27.76 11.50 -4.68
CA TRP A 379 26.82 12.62 -4.57
C TRP A 379 26.04 12.87 -5.86
N ALA A 380 26.74 12.86 -7.00
CA ALA A 380 26.11 13.04 -8.31
C ALA A 380 25.11 11.91 -8.61
N ILE A 381 25.40 10.67 -8.23
CA ILE A 381 24.47 9.55 -8.36
C ILE A 381 23.23 9.80 -7.50
N PHE A 382 23.38 10.06 -6.20
CA PHE A 382 22.24 10.32 -5.30
C PHE A 382 21.38 11.49 -5.79
N SER A 383 22.01 12.60 -6.18
CA SER A 383 21.30 13.77 -6.72
C SER A 383 20.54 13.43 -7.99
N PHE A 384 21.13 12.66 -8.91
CA PHE A 384 20.46 12.22 -10.13
C PHE A 384 19.27 11.31 -9.84
N LEU A 385 19.40 10.37 -8.90
CA LEU A 385 18.33 9.43 -8.56
C LEU A 385 17.13 10.15 -7.93
N VAL A 386 17.36 11.08 -7.01
CA VAL A 386 16.28 11.87 -6.39
C VAL A 386 15.65 12.82 -7.43
N TRP A 387 16.45 13.41 -8.31
CA TRP A 387 15.95 14.18 -9.46
C TRP A 387 15.03 13.34 -10.36
N ASP A 388 15.38 12.08 -10.61
CA ASP A 388 14.53 11.22 -11.43
C ASP A 388 13.23 10.83 -10.72
N CYS A 389 13.29 10.61 -9.39
CA CYS A 389 12.09 10.39 -8.58
C CYS A 389 11.13 11.60 -8.66
N MET A 390 11.65 12.82 -8.66
CA MET A 390 10.85 14.04 -8.82
C MET A 390 10.14 14.07 -10.17
N ALA A 391 10.82 13.62 -11.24
CA ALA A 391 10.23 13.52 -12.57
C ALA A 391 9.00 12.59 -12.59
N GLU A 392 9.04 11.48 -11.86
CA GLU A 392 7.94 10.50 -11.81
C GLU A 392 6.74 10.99 -10.99
N VAL A 393 6.95 11.71 -9.89
CA VAL A 393 5.89 11.96 -8.90
C VAL A 393 5.29 13.37 -8.92
N LEU A 394 6.01 14.37 -9.43
CA LEU A 394 5.57 15.77 -9.40
C LEU A 394 4.90 16.18 -10.70
N GLU A 395 3.76 16.86 -10.63
CA GLU A 395 3.10 17.47 -11.80
C GLU A 395 4.02 18.48 -12.48
N GLU A 396 4.70 19.32 -11.67
CA GLU A 396 5.64 20.34 -12.13
C GLU A 396 6.91 20.29 -11.28
N PRO A 397 7.88 19.40 -11.61
CA PRO A 397 9.13 19.31 -10.86
C PRO A 397 9.97 20.57 -11.04
N GLU A 398 10.45 21.13 -9.93
CA GLU A 398 11.30 22.31 -9.97
C GLU A 398 12.65 22.00 -10.61
N ALA A 399 13.07 22.83 -11.57
CA ALA A 399 14.36 22.66 -12.24
C ALA A 399 15.57 22.93 -11.35
N LYS A 400 15.41 23.60 -10.20
CA LYS A 400 16.48 23.86 -9.23
C LYS A 400 15.87 24.03 -7.82
N PRO A 401 15.62 22.93 -7.11
CA PRO A 401 15.12 22.99 -5.74
C PRO A 401 16.08 23.78 -4.84
N SER A 402 15.54 24.68 -4.02
CA SER A 402 16.31 25.33 -2.95
C SER A 402 16.72 24.29 -1.90
N GLY A 403 17.98 24.29 -1.46
CA GLY A 403 18.44 23.37 -0.39
C GLY A 403 19.02 22.04 -0.86
N GLY A 404 19.31 21.87 -2.16
CA GLY A 404 19.95 20.66 -2.67
C GLY A 404 19.06 19.42 -2.55
N ILE A 405 19.64 18.27 -2.21
CA ILE A 405 18.90 17.00 -2.12
C ILE A 405 17.86 16.98 -1.00
N ILE A 406 18.08 17.70 0.11
CA ILE A 406 17.08 17.82 1.18
C ILE A 406 15.86 18.57 0.65
N GLY A 407 16.07 19.67 -0.09
CA GLY A 407 14.98 20.37 -0.78
C GLY A 407 14.27 19.50 -1.81
N MET A 408 14.96 18.58 -2.47
CA MET A 408 14.33 17.58 -3.35
C MET A 408 13.47 16.59 -2.56
N ILE A 409 13.96 16.08 -1.42
CA ILE A 409 13.23 15.16 -0.55
C ILE A 409 11.97 15.82 0.03
N GLU A 410 12.05 17.10 0.42
CA GLU A 410 10.89 17.88 0.87
C GLU A 410 9.79 17.96 -0.20
N GLN A 411 10.17 18.19 -1.47
CA GLN A 411 9.22 18.18 -2.58
C GLN A 411 8.60 16.80 -2.83
N LEU A 412 9.42 15.73 -2.75
CA LEU A 412 8.92 14.35 -2.85
C LEU A 412 7.92 14.05 -1.73
N SER A 413 8.19 14.51 -0.50
CA SER A 413 7.32 14.32 0.66
C SER A 413 5.97 15.02 0.48
N ALA A 414 5.99 16.24 -0.07
CA ALA A 414 4.77 17.00 -0.39
C ALA A 414 3.87 16.32 -1.45
N SER A 415 4.43 15.45 -2.30
CA SER A 415 3.66 14.75 -3.34
C SER A 415 2.67 13.71 -2.79
N GLY A 416 2.95 13.14 -1.62
CA GLY A 416 2.20 12.03 -1.03
C GLY A 416 2.22 10.72 -1.85
N ARG A 417 3.06 10.63 -2.89
CA ARG A 417 3.19 9.44 -3.77
C ARG A 417 4.31 8.49 -3.35
N VAL A 418 5.27 8.98 -2.57
CA VAL A 418 6.34 8.18 -1.96
C VAL A 418 6.03 7.98 -0.49
N GLU A 419 6.35 6.81 0.05
CA GLU A 419 6.10 6.53 1.46
C GLU A 419 6.93 7.45 2.37
N ALA A 420 6.24 8.20 3.25
CA ALA A 420 6.87 9.20 4.11
C ALA A 420 7.97 8.61 5.00
N ALA A 421 7.81 7.36 5.46
CA ALA A 421 8.80 6.69 6.29
C ALA A 421 10.13 6.47 5.55
N LEU A 422 10.09 6.11 4.26
CA LEU A 422 11.28 5.96 3.43
C LEU A 422 11.97 7.30 3.23
N LEU A 423 11.21 8.36 2.92
CA LEU A 423 11.79 9.70 2.72
C LEU A 423 12.44 10.26 3.99
N GLN A 424 11.81 10.06 5.15
CA GLN A 424 12.37 10.44 6.45
C GLN A 424 13.68 9.70 6.74
N GLU A 425 13.76 8.41 6.40
CA GLU A 425 14.98 7.62 6.57
C GLU A 425 16.10 8.10 5.62
N VAL A 426 15.79 8.41 4.36
CA VAL A 426 16.78 9.03 3.45
C VAL A 426 17.27 10.37 4.01
N GLU A 427 16.36 11.23 4.48
CA GLU A 427 16.70 12.54 5.05
C GLU A 427 17.61 12.41 6.28
N GLN A 428 17.27 11.49 7.19
CA GLN A 428 18.05 11.22 8.39
C GLN A 428 19.44 10.68 8.04
N CYS A 429 19.51 9.61 7.25
CA CYS A 429 20.78 9.01 6.85
C CYS A 429 21.66 9.98 6.06
N TRP A 430 21.03 10.85 5.25
CA TRP A 430 21.74 11.90 4.54
C TRP A 430 22.30 12.94 5.48
N THR A 431 21.57 13.31 6.54
CA THR A 431 22.02 14.27 7.55
C THR A 431 23.15 13.71 8.42
N GLU A 432 23.08 12.42 8.76
CA GLU A 432 24.09 11.71 9.57
C GLU A 432 25.40 11.50 8.79
N GLY A 433 25.30 11.02 7.55
CA GLY A 433 26.36 11.25 6.57
C GLY A 433 27.63 10.44 6.64
N ASP A 434 27.74 9.56 7.61
CA ASP A 434 28.79 8.56 7.70
C ASP A 434 28.56 7.43 6.69
N ALA A 435 29.55 6.56 6.54
CA ALA A 435 29.50 5.49 5.54
C ALA A 435 28.37 4.48 5.78
N GLU A 436 28.01 4.17 7.04
CA GLU A 436 26.91 3.23 7.32
C GLU A 436 25.56 3.87 6.99
N SER A 437 25.38 5.14 7.35
CA SER A 437 24.19 5.92 7.00
C SER A 437 24.03 6.06 5.49
N LEU A 438 25.09 6.36 4.74
CA LEU A 438 25.04 6.43 3.28
C LEU A 438 24.73 5.06 2.63
N LEU A 439 25.25 3.97 3.19
CA LEU A 439 24.87 2.60 2.76
C LEU A 439 23.42 2.27 3.11
N GLN A 440 22.88 2.81 4.19
CA GLN A 440 21.46 2.69 4.48
C GLN A 440 20.62 3.47 3.46
N SER A 441 21.01 4.69 3.12
CA SER A 441 20.34 5.47 2.06
C SER A 441 20.33 4.75 0.71
N VAL A 442 21.34 3.93 0.39
CA VAL A 442 21.32 3.06 -0.80
C VAL A 442 20.13 2.09 -0.76
N ARG A 443 19.90 1.39 0.35
CA ARG A 443 18.81 0.42 0.47
C ARG A 443 17.44 1.10 0.41
N VAL A 444 17.31 2.23 1.10
CA VAL A 444 16.08 3.01 1.16
C VAL A 444 15.74 3.58 -0.21
N LEU A 445 16.69 4.22 -0.90
CA LEU A 445 16.48 4.71 -2.26
C LEU A 445 16.22 3.58 -3.25
N ALA A 446 16.85 2.41 -3.08
CA ALA A 446 16.55 1.25 -3.91
C ALA A 446 15.07 0.85 -3.78
N GLN A 447 14.52 0.84 -2.56
CA GLN A 447 13.09 0.57 -2.37
C GLN A 447 12.20 1.65 -2.99
N VAL A 448 12.54 2.94 -2.85
CA VAL A 448 11.81 4.04 -3.50
C VAL A 448 11.78 3.86 -5.03
N LEU A 449 12.94 3.57 -5.65
CA LEU A 449 13.04 3.34 -7.09
C LEU A 449 12.22 2.11 -7.54
N ARG A 450 12.20 1.04 -6.73
CA ARG A 450 11.40 -0.17 -7.00
C ARG A 450 9.90 0.14 -6.97
N ASP A 451 9.46 1.00 -6.06
CA ASP A 451 8.05 1.40 -5.92
C ASP A 451 7.59 2.34 -7.04
N LEU A 452 8.50 3.19 -7.55
CA LEU A 452 8.19 4.18 -8.60
C LEU A 452 8.28 3.65 -10.04
N HIS A 453 9.02 2.56 -10.29
CA HIS A 453 9.29 2.08 -11.65
C HIS A 453 8.84 0.64 -11.94
N PRO A 454 7.57 0.26 -11.71
CA PRO A 454 7.05 -1.04 -12.15
C PRO A 454 7.03 -1.12 -13.69
N LEU A 455 7.17 -2.34 -14.23
CA LEU A 455 7.16 -2.62 -15.67
C LEU A 455 5.77 -2.41 -16.28
N GLN A 456 4.74 -2.91 -15.62
CA GLN A 456 3.37 -2.72 -16.09
C GLN A 456 2.87 -1.33 -15.71
N GLU A 457 2.41 -0.58 -16.72
CA GLU A 457 1.57 0.61 -16.57
C GLU A 457 0.16 0.21 -16.10
N GLY A 458 0.10 -0.40 -14.93
CA GLY A 458 -1.12 -0.85 -14.29
C GLY A 458 -1.75 0.24 -13.42
N LEU A 459 -3.04 0.07 -13.14
CA LEU A 459 -3.66 0.77 -12.03
C LEU A 459 -3.27 0.05 -10.75
N GLN A 460 -2.60 0.76 -9.84
CA GLN A 460 -2.45 0.32 -8.47
C GLN A 460 -3.83 0.30 -7.82
N LEU A 461 -4.25 -0.88 -7.39
CA LEU A 461 -5.51 -1.07 -6.69
C LEU A 461 -5.26 -0.99 -5.19
N SER A 462 -6.01 -0.14 -4.49
CA SER A 462 -6.02 -0.15 -3.03
C SER A 462 -6.56 -1.48 -2.49
N SER A 463 -6.29 -1.74 -1.21
CA SER A 463 -7.07 -2.73 -0.47
C SER A 463 -8.57 -2.42 -0.58
N SER A 464 -9.40 -3.46 -0.68
CA SER A 464 -10.84 -3.28 -0.90
C SER A 464 -11.55 -2.87 0.39
N VAL A 465 -12.30 -1.77 0.37
CA VAL A 465 -13.19 -1.35 1.47
C VAL A 465 -14.65 -1.54 1.05
N GLU A 466 -15.37 -2.50 1.65
CA GLU A 466 -16.76 -2.84 1.24
C GLU A 466 -16.89 -3.09 -0.29
N GLY A 467 -15.90 -3.78 -0.88
CA GLY A 467 -15.84 -4.04 -2.32
C GLY A 467 -15.38 -2.85 -3.17
N LEU A 468 -15.06 -1.69 -2.59
CA LEU A 468 -14.48 -0.54 -3.29
C LEU A 468 -12.96 -0.65 -3.38
N PHE A 469 -12.45 -0.65 -4.60
CA PHE A 469 -11.03 -0.55 -4.95
C PHE A 469 -10.79 0.86 -5.46
N SER A 470 -9.92 1.62 -4.79
CA SER A 470 -9.43 2.89 -5.35
C SER A 470 -8.37 2.59 -6.39
N CYS A 471 -8.46 3.24 -7.54
CA CYS A 471 -7.54 3.03 -8.64
C CYS A 471 -6.62 4.24 -8.73
N ARG A 472 -5.31 3.99 -8.67
CA ARG A 472 -4.29 5.02 -8.90
C ARG A 472 -3.42 4.60 -10.08
N PRO A 473 -3.20 5.46 -11.08
CA PRO A 473 -2.23 5.14 -12.13
C PRO A 473 -0.84 5.03 -11.49
N SER A 474 -0.08 4.00 -11.88
CA SER A 474 1.30 3.81 -11.40
C SER A 474 2.22 4.96 -11.79
N ARG A 475 1.96 5.58 -12.95
CA ARG A 475 2.67 6.75 -13.46
C ARG A 475 1.78 7.98 -13.49
N LEU A 476 2.39 9.13 -13.21
CA LEU A 476 1.72 10.40 -13.47
C LEU A 476 1.66 10.62 -14.98
N HIS A 477 0.51 11.07 -15.47
CA HIS A 477 0.34 11.43 -16.87
C HIS A 477 -0.13 12.87 -16.95
N ARG A 478 0.57 13.68 -17.74
CA ARG A 478 0.36 15.12 -17.82
C ARG A 478 -0.31 15.44 -19.16
N VAL A 479 -1.57 15.86 -19.09
CA VAL A 479 -2.31 16.33 -20.25
C VAL A 479 -1.84 17.74 -20.61
N THR A 480 -1.34 17.91 -21.84
CA THR A 480 -0.73 19.13 -22.39
C THR A 480 -1.37 19.53 -23.72
N SER A 481 -1.01 20.72 -24.22
CA SER A 481 -1.41 21.19 -25.55
C SER A 481 -0.59 20.58 -26.70
N PHE A 482 0.43 19.78 -26.39
CA PHE A 482 1.36 19.25 -27.38
C PHE A 482 0.63 18.35 -28.38
N GLN A 483 0.85 18.56 -29.67
CA GLN A 483 0.18 17.78 -30.73
C GLN A 483 1.04 16.64 -31.27
N GLY A 484 2.30 16.56 -30.84
CA GLY A 484 3.28 15.64 -31.43
C GLY A 484 3.92 16.18 -32.71
N VAL A 485 4.87 15.41 -33.20
CA VAL A 485 5.69 15.66 -34.39
C VAL A 485 5.68 14.40 -35.24
N SER A 486 5.57 14.54 -36.55
CA SER A 486 5.59 13.38 -37.44
C SER A 486 6.89 12.57 -37.31
N ALA A 487 6.78 11.24 -37.28
CA ALA A 487 7.93 10.34 -37.18
C ALA A 487 8.96 10.54 -38.31
N ARG A 488 8.57 11.06 -39.47
CA ARG A 488 9.49 11.43 -40.55
C ARG A 488 10.39 12.60 -40.17
N VAL A 489 9.83 13.63 -39.53
CA VAL A 489 10.59 14.81 -39.13
C VAL A 489 11.52 14.48 -37.96
N ILE A 490 11.04 13.71 -36.98
CA ILE A 490 11.86 13.20 -35.87
C ILE A 490 13.06 12.40 -36.42
N ARG A 491 12.80 11.41 -37.29
CA ARG A 491 13.87 10.63 -37.93
C ARG A 491 14.85 11.50 -38.71
N LYS A 492 14.37 12.51 -39.45
CA LYS A 492 15.22 13.44 -40.19
C LYS A 492 16.16 14.22 -39.27
N ALA A 493 15.65 14.72 -38.14
CA ALA A 493 16.44 15.43 -37.15
C ALA A 493 17.52 14.54 -36.51
N LEU A 494 17.15 13.31 -36.15
CA LEU A 494 18.06 12.31 -35.57
C LEU A 494 19.09 11.78 -36.59
N SER A 495 18.75 11.71 -37.87
CA SER A 495 19.64 11.21 -38.94
C SER A 495 20.58 12.26 -39.54
N SER A 496 20.35 13.54 -39.25
CA SER A 496 21.21 14.62 -39.73
C SER A 496 22.64 14.41 -39.21
N MET A 497 23.67 14.71 -40.01
CA MET A 497 25.07 14.34 -39.75
C MET A 497 25.48 14.59 -38.29
N VAL A 498 25.85 13.53 -37.58
CA VAL A 498 26.53 13.65 -36.28
C VAL A 498 27.93 14.21 -36.56
N PRO A 499 28.44 15.18 -35.76
CA PRO A 499 29.76 15.75 -35.96
C PRO A 499 30.84 14.67 -36.19
N SER A 500 31.63 14.81 -37.25
CA SER A 500 32.90 14.08 -37.34
C SER A 500 33.84 14.70 -36.32
N ILE A 501 33.86 14.16 -35.09
CA ILE A 501 34.73 14.63 -34.03
C ILE A 501 36.17 14.36 -34.47
N SER A 502 36.87 15.39 -34.93
CA SER A 502 38.29 15.34 -35.30
C SER A 502 39.22 15.40 -34.09
N ASP A 503 38.68 15.58 -32.88
CA ASP A 503 39.46 15.63 -31.65
C ASP A 503 40.03 14.25 -31.31
N GLN A 504 41.35 14.12 -31.44
CA GLN A 504 42.12 12.95 -31.03
C GLN A 504 42.08 12.71 -29.50
N ASP A 505 41.57 13.68 -28.71
CA ASP A 505 41.59 13.68 -27.24
C ASP A 505 40.24 13.35 -26.57
N ALA A 506 39.16 13.10 -27.33
CA ALA A 506 37.84 12.83 -26.75
C ALA A 506 37.63 11.35 -26.35
N THR A 507 37.38 11.09 -25.05
CA THR A 507 37.05 9.75 -24.56
C THR A 507 35.83 9.16 -25.27
N PRO A 508 35.71 7.83 -25.44
CA PRO A 508 34.53 7.21 -26.06
C PRO A 508 33.21 7.64 -25.41
N LEU A 509 33.19 7.75 -24.07
CA LEU A 509 32.04 8.19 -23.31
C LEU A 509 31.69 9.67 -23.57
N GLY A 510 32.71 10.54 -23.66
CA GLY A 510 32.53 11.95 -24.03
C GLY A 510 31.94 12.13 -25.42
N ARG A 511 32.34 11.29 -26.39
CA ARG A 511 31.77 11.29 -27.74
C ARG A 511 30.30 10.89 -27.76
N GLN A 512 29.94 9.82 -27.05
CA GLN A 512 28.54 9.38 -26.92
C GLN A 512 27.65 10.44 -26.27
N TYR A 513 28.15 11.09 -25.21
CA TYR A 513 27.42 12.16 -24.53
C TYR A 513 27.21 13.38 -25.43
N MET A 514 28.25 13.82 -26.14
CA MET A 514 28.16 14.91 -27.10
C MET A 514 27.14 14.60 -28.20
N GLU A 515 27.17 13.38 -28.74
CA GLU A 515 26.20 12.92 -29.73
C GLU A 515 24.75 12.96 -29.20
N ALA A 516 24.51 12.48 -27.97
CA ALA A 516 23.19 12.55 -27.36
C ALA A 516 22.70 13.99 -27.18
N CYS A 517 23.55 14.89 -26.67
CA CYS A 517 23.22 16.31 -26.52
C CYS A 517 22.88 17.00 -27.87
N VAL A 518 23.64 16.71 -28.93
CA VAL A 518 23.37 17.25 -30.27
C VAL A 518 22.06 16.70 -30.84
N ARG A 519 21.77 15.40 -30.64
CA ARG A 519 20.49 14.80 -31.05
C ARG A 519 19.32 15.44 -30.32
N ILE A 520 19.43 15.64 -29.00
CA ILE A 520 18.41 16.35 -28.20
C ILE A 520 18.20 17.77 -28.76
N ALA A 521 19.27 18.55 -28.95
CA ALA A 521 19.18 19.92 -29.47
C ALA A 521 18.39 19.98 -30.78
N ARG A 522 18.75 19.14 -31.75
CA ARG A 522 18.10 19.09 -33.08
C ARG A 522 16.64 18.67 -33.00
N VAL A 523 16.32 17.72 -32.13
CA VAL A 523 14.95 17.26 -31.94
C VAL A 523 14.10 18.35 -31.29
N LEU A 524 14.64 19.12 -30.34
CA LEU A 524 13.93 20.26 -29.75
C LEU A 524 13.75 21.42 -30.73
N GLU A 525 14.70 21.67 -31.64
CA GLU A 525 14.53 22.65 -32.72
C GLU A 525 13.38 22.29 -33.68
N VAL A 526 13.03 21.02 -33.81
CA VAL A 526 11.84 20.60 -34.58
C VAL A 526 10.55 20.94 -33.85
N VAL A 527 10.52 20.78 -32.53
CA VAL A 527 9.36 21.11 -31.69
C VAL A 527 9.11 22.61 -31.68
N GLN A 528 10.19 23.39 -31.53
CA GLN A 528 10.12 24.84 -31.56
C GLN A 528 11.25 25.40 -32.42
N PRO A 529 10.97 25.75 -33.70
CA PRO A 529 11.97 26.33 -34.58
C PRO A 529 12.50 27.66 -34.03
N THR A 530 13.80 27.70 -33.71
CA THR A 530 14.48 28.95 -33.38
C THR A 530 14.77 29.73 -34.65
N ARG A 531 14.70 31.07 -34.58
CA ARG A 531 15.02 31.96 -35.73
C ARG A 531 16.48 31.84 -36.21
N THR A 532 17.34 31.28 -35.37
CA THR A 532 18.75 30.99 -35.66
C THR A 532 18.94 29.49 -35.72
N THR A 533 19.31 28.96 -36.88
CA THR A 533 19.76 27.58 -37.04
C THR A 533 21.23 27.51 -36.58
N ILE A 534 21.52 26.76 -35.52
CA ILE A 534 22.89 26.62 -35.02
C ILE A 534 23.54 25.42 -35.69
N ASP A 535 24.71 25.62 -36.31
CA ASP A 535 25.52 24.51 -36.80
C ASP A 535 26.30 23.88 -35.63
N PHE A 536 25.87 22.69 -35.21
CA PHE A 536 26.52 21.94 -34.14
C PHE A 536 27.76 21.13 -34.59
N SER A 537 28.12 21.17 -35.88
CA SER A 537 29.20 20.33 -36.43
C SER A 537 30.55 20.54 -35.76
N ASN A 538 30.82 21.74 -35.23
CA ASN A 538 32.06 22.09 -34.51
C ASN A 538 31.78 22.76 -33.15
N ALA A 539 30.58 22.58 -32.59
CA ALA A 539 30.21 23.23 -31.33
C ALA A 539 30.87 22.56 -30.12
N SER A 540 31.26 23.34 -29.10
CA SER A 540 31.67 22.77 -27.82
C SER A 540 30.47 22.18 -27.07
N ILE A 541 30.70 21.21 -26.17
CA ILE A 541 29.63 20.66 -25.32
C ILE A 541 28.92 21.74 -24.49
N ALA A 542 29.66 22.75 -24.02
CA ALA A 542 29.09 23.87 -23.29
C ALA A 542 28.13 24.69 -24.18
N THR A 543 28.49 24.90 -25.45
CA THR A 543 27.63 25.58 -26.43
C THR A 543 26.36 24.79 -26.69
N VAL A 544 26.46 23.47 -26.90
CA VAL A 544 25.30 22.60 -27.15
C VAL A 544 24.37 22.58 -25.94
N THR A 545 24.91 22.31 -24.74
CA THR A 545 24.10 22.23 -23.52
C THR A 545 23.46 23.57 -23.15
N GLN A 546 24.15 24.70 -23.38
CA GLN A 546 23.56 26.04 -23.18
C GLN A 546 22.43 26.32 -24.17
N HIS A 547 22.57 25.89 -25.43
CA HIS A 547 21.50 26.00 -26.41
C HIS A 547 20.27 25.16 -26.00
N VAL A 548 20.47 23.91 -25.58
CA VAL A 548 19.36 23.06 -25.10
C VAL A 548 18.65 23.73 -23.89
N ARG A 549 19.40 24.24 -22.91
CA ARG A 549 18.82 24.98 -21.78
C ARG A 549 17.99 26.18 -22.24
N PHE A 550 18.49 26.94 -23.22
CA PHE A 550 17.78 28.08 -23.79
C PHE A 550 16.48 27.64 -24.47
N VAL A 551 16.50 26.59 -25.29
CA VAL A 551 15.30 26.08 -25.97
C VAL A 551 14.27 25.61 -24.96
N LEU A 552 14.66 24.82 -23.96
CA LEU A 552 13.76 24.33 -22.91
C LEU A 552 13.22 25.43 -21.98
N SER A 553 13.79 26.64 -22.00
CA SER A 553 13.28 27.79 -21.23
C SER A 553 12.15 28.54 -21.95
N ASN A 554 11.89 28.23 -23.22
CA ASN A 554 10.86 28.90 -23.99
C ASN A 554 9.45 28.45 -23.56
N PRO A 555 8.41 29.27 -23.83
CA PRO A 555 7.02 28.97 -23.47
C PRO A 555 6.48 27.66 -24.07
N ALA A 556 7.01 27.19 -25.20
CA ALA A 556 6.58 25.93 -25.82
C ALA A 556 6.94 24.69 -24.99
N PHE A 557 7.77 24.85 -23.95
CA PHE A 557 8.17 23.78 -23.03
C PHE A 557 7.68 24.04 -21.60
N ASN A 558 6.70 24.93 -21.39
CA ASN A 558 6.04 25.02 -20.09
C ASN A 558 5.17 23.78 -19.82
N SER A 559 4.73 23.59 -18.58
CA SER A 559 3.94 22.43 -18.14
C SER A 559 2.58 22.29 -18.84
N GLU A 560 2.03 23.37 -19.39
CA GLU A 560 0.80 23.34 -20.17
C GLU A 560 1.03 22.90 -21.62
N ALA A 561 2.21 23.15 -22.18
CA ALA A 561 2.54 22.91 -23.59
C ALA A 561 3.41 21.68 -23.83
N PHE A 562 4.07 21.16 -22.81
CA PHE A 562 4.98 20.03 -22.94
C PHE A 562 5.07 19.28 -21.61
N ASP A 563 5.25 17.96 -21.67
CA ASP A 563 5.33 17.13 -20.47
C ASP A 563 6.51 17.55 -19.58
N ALA A 564 6.18 17.95 -18.36
CA ALA A 564 7.14 18.46 -17.40
C ALA A 564 8.16 17.39 -16.94
N GLU A 565 7.81 16.11 -16.92
CA GLU A 565 8.75 15.00 -16.64
C GLU A 565 9.77 14.87 -17.75
N VAL A 566 9.31 14.85 -19.01
CA VAL A 566 10.21 14.75 -20.17
C VAL A 566 11.17 15.94 -20.15
N ARG A 567 10.66 17.15 -19.93
CA ARG A 567 11.50 18.34 -19.77
C ARG A 567 12.50 18.19 -18.61
N HIS A 568 12.07 17.71 -17.44
CA HIS A 568 12.90 17.58 -16.26
C HIS A 568 14.02 16.55 -16.44
N ARG A 569 13.74 15.42 -17.11
CA ARG A 569 14.76 14.43 -17.51
C ARG A 569 15.72 14.99 -18.56
N LEU A 570 15.26 15.81 -19.50
CA LEU A 570 16.18 16.47 -20.43
C LEU A 570 17.13 17.44 -19.73
N LEU A 571 16.67 18.14 -18.69
CA LEU A 571 17.53 18.98 -17.87
C LEU A 571 18.57 18.15 -17.10
N SER A 572 18.23 16.95 -16.64
CA SER A 572 19.20 16.06 -15.98
C SER A 572 20.33 15.63 -16.93
N VAL A 573 20.05 15.43 -18.22
CA VAL A 573 21.11 15.17 -19.24
C VAL A 573 22.14 16.30 -19.29
N LEU A 574 21.71 17.54 -19.09
CA LEU A 574 22.59 18.72 -19.15
C LEU A 574 23.34 18.99 -17.85
N GLU A 575 22.80 18.50 -16.73
CA GLU A 575 23.34 18.70 -15.40
C GLU A 575 24.35 17.61 -15.03
N PHE A 576 24.08 16.37 -15.42
CA PHE A 576 24.89 15.21 -15.05
C PHE A 576 25.67 14.67 -16.26
N ASN A 577 26.92 15.12 -16.43
CA ASN A 577 27.78 14.69 -17.53
C ASN A 577 28.44 13.32 -17.23
N PRO A 578 28.08 12.23 -17.93
CA PRO A 578 28.61 10.90 -17.66
C PRO A 578 30.11 10.79 -17.94
N ALA A 579 30.65 11.58 -18.87
CA ALA A 579 32.07 11.56 -19.20
C ALA A 579 32.93 12.19 -18.12
N GLN A 580 32.43 13.24 -17.45
CA GLN A 580 33.10 13.86 -16.32
C GLN A 580 33.04 12.99 -15.06
N LEU A 581 31.94 12.25 -14.88
CA LEU A 581 31.74 11.36 -13.74
C LEU A 581 32.31 9.94 -13.94
N GLY A 582 32.71 9.59 -15.17
CA GLY A 582 33.17 8.24 -15.50
C GLY A 582 32.08 7.16 -15.39
N LEU A 583 30.80 7.54 -15.54
CA LEU A 583 29.65 6.67 -15.29
C LEU A 583 28.99 6.20 -16.60
N GLY A 584 29.32 4.97 -17.03
CA GLY A 584 28.71 4.35 -18.21
C GLY A 584 27.21 4.05 -18.06
N SER A 585 26.76 3.67 -16.86
CA SER A 585 25.34 3.44 -16.54
C SER A 585 24.51 4.71 -16.67
N LEU A 586 25.07 5.87 -16.30
CA LEU A 586 24.43 7.18 -16.49
C LEU A 586 24.27 7.50 -17.99
N MET A 587 25.24 7.13 -18.84
CA MET A 587 25.08 7.28 -20.29
C MET A 587 23.96 6.41 -20.86
N GLN A 588 23.74 5.20 -20.31
CA GLN A 588 22.60 4.36 -20.69
C GLN A 588 21.26 5.03 -20.33
N LEU A 589 21.16 5.62 -19.13
CA LEU A 589 19.99 6.40 -18.72
C LEU A 589 19.76 7.61 -19.64
N HIS A 590 20.81 8.31 -20.08
CA HIS A 590 20.67 9.41 -21.03
C HIS A 590 20.22 8.96 -22.42
N GLN A 591 20.64 7.77 -22.87
CA GLN A 591 20.16 7.16 -24.12
C GLN A 591 18.70 6.73 -24.02
N GLU A 592 18.29 6.18 -22.88
CA GLU A 592 16.90 5.90 -22.57
C GLU A 592 16.06 7.19 -22.56
N THR A 593 16.50 8.26 -21.89
CA THR A 593 15.83 9.57 -21.92
C THR A 593 15.65 10.09 -23.35
N LEU A 594 16.64 9.91 -24.23
CA LEU A 594 16.50 10.26 -25.65
C LEU A 594 15.47 9.38 -26.38
N SER A 595 15.40 8.09 -26.05
CA SER A 595 14.44 7.15 -26.62
C SER A 595 13.01 7.43 -26.16
N GLU A 596 12.84 7.78 -24.88
CA GLU A 596 11.57 8.26 -24.30
C GLU A 596 11.15 9.57 -24.94
N LEU A 597 12.07 10.54 -25.09
CA LEU A 597 11.79 11.78 -25.83
C LEU A 597 11.33 11.47 -27.26
N GLN A 598 12.01 10.58 -27.97
CA GLN A 598 11.62 10.19 -29.32
C GLN A 598 10.21 9.58 -29.37
N SER A 599 9.86 8.75 -28.38
CA SER A 599 8.53 8.11 -28.28
C SER A 599 7.45 9.12 -27.92
N TYR A 600 7.70 9.98 -26.93
CA TYR A 600 6.83 11.07 -26.53
C TYR A 600 6.54 12.01 -27.71
N LEU A 601 7.56 12.40 -28.48
CA LEU A 601 7.35 13.35 -29.58
C LEU A 601 6.47 12.85 -30.72
N GLN A 602 6.14 11.56 -30.78
CA GLN A 602 5.27 11.05 -31.83
C GLN A 602 3.86 11.64 -31.72
N LEU A 603 3.19 11.77 -32.87
CA LEU A 603 1.77 12.10 -32.92
C LEU A 603 0.97 11.08 -32.12
N GLY A 604 0.14 11.55 -31.20
CA GLY A 604 -0.67 10.70 -30.36
C GLY A 604 -1.65 11.50 -29.51
N GLU A 605 -2.86 10.97 -29.38
CA GLU A 605 -3.93 11.58 -28.59
C GLU A 605 -3.67 11.57 -27.08
N GLN A 606 -2.75 10.70 -26.64
CA GLN A 606 -2.27 10.67 -25.27
C GLN A 606 -1.67 12.00 -24.79
N HIS A 607 -1.29 12.93 -25.67
CA HIS A 607 -0.77 14.22 -25.22
C HIS A 607 -1.85 15.12 -24.62
N ASN A 608 -3.04 15.13 -25.22
CA ASN A 608 -4.09 16.08 -24.93
C ASN A 608 -5.27 15.46 -24.17
N PHE A 609 -5.21 14.15 -23.88
CA PHE A 609 -6.34 13.42 -23.34
C PHE A 609 -5.93 12.21 -22.49
N GLN A 610 -6.67 12.01 -21.40
CA GLN A 610 -6.52 10.83 -20.55
C GLN A 610 -7.84 10.39 -19.92
N PHE A 611 -8.16 9.09 -19.97
CA PHE A 611 -9.14 8.50 -19.04
C PHE A 611 -8.48 8.15 -17.71
N ILE A 612 -9.11 8.61 -16.62
CA ILE A 612 -8.70 8.33 -15.25
C ILE A 612 -9.77 7.49 -14.58
N LEU A 613 -9.43 6.23 -14.33
CA LEU A 613 -10.21 5.35 -13.47
C LEU A 613 -9.97 5.75 -12.02
N GLU A 614 -11.01 6.23 -11.33
CA GLU A 614 -10.91 6.66 -9.93
C GLU A 614 -11.14 5.49 -8.97
N SER A 615 -12.15 4.66 -9.25
CA SER A 615 -12.43 3.47 -8.42
C SER A 615 -13.32 2.45 -9.12
N VAL A 616 -13.26 1.22 -8.62
CA VAL A 616 -14.15 0.12 -8.99
C VAL A 616 -14.81 -0.43 -7.74
N ARG A 617 -16.14 -0.46 -7.70
CA ARG A 617 -16.92 -1.04 -6.60
C ARG A 617 -17.54 -2.36 -7.03
N ILE A 618 -17.02 -3.47 -6.53
CA ILE A 618 -17.61 -4.79 -6.71
C ILE A 618 -18.93 -4.90 -5.94
N ILE A 619 -19.95 -5.38 -6.62
CA ILE A 619 -21.27 -5.65 -6.06
C ILE A 619 -21.40 -7.14 -5.81
N GLY A 620 -21.05 -7.57 -4.59
CA GLY A 620 -21.11 -8.97 -4.17
C GLY A 620 -19.82 -9.46 -3.50
N PRO A 621 -19.64 -10.79 -3.39
CA PRO A 621 -18.47 -11.40 -2.74
C PRO A 621 -17.22 -11.45 -3.63
N ALA A 622 -17.34 -11.17 -4.92
CA ALA A 622 -16.24 -11.23 -5.87
C ALA A 622 -15.11 -10.25 -5.52
N LYS A 623 -13.90 -10.55 -6.01
CA LYS A 623 -12.71 -9.70 -5.89
C LYS A 623 -12.29 -9.19 -7.26
N LEU A 624 -11.79 -7.96 -7.30
CA LEU A 624 -11.08 -7.41 -8.44
C LEU A 624 -9.60 -7.76 -8.30
N PHE A 625 -9.02 -8.43 -9.28
CA PHE A 625 -7.59 -8.77 -9.29
C PHE A 625 -6.76 -7.69 -9.99
N SER A 626 -7.23 -7.20 -11.14
CA SER A 626 -6.50 -6.18 -11.90
C SER A 626 -7.39 -5.41 -12.84
N VAL A 627 -6.97 -4.19 -13.18
CA VAL A 627 -7.52 -3.42 -14.28
C VAL A 627 -6.38 -2.96 -15.18
N ASN A 628 -6.47 -3.29 -16.47
CA ASN A 628 -5.42 -3.05 -17.44
C ASN A 628 -5.97 -2.27 -18.64
N ARG A 629 -5.17 -1.35 -19.17
CA ARG A 629 -5.44 -0.71 -20.46
C ARG A 629 -5.10 -1.71 -21.57
N VAL A 630 -6.03 -1.93 -22.50
CA VAL A 630 -5.77 -2.81 -23.66
C VAL A 630 -4.96 -2.07 -24.72
N HIS A 631 -5.33 -0.81 -24.96
CA HIS A 631 -4.61 0.13 -25.82
C HIS A 631 -4.80 1.55 -25.28
N GLY A 632 -3.96 2.49 -25.72
CA GLY A 632 -4.10 3.91 -25.39
C GLY A 632 -5.33 4.57 -26.03
N PRO A 633 -5.59 5.85 -25.73
CA PRO A 633 -6.74 6.57 -26.26
C PRO A 633 -6.67 6.70 -27.79
N VAL A 634 -7.81 6.54 -28.44
CA VAL A 634 -7.97 6.60 -29.90
C VAL A 634 -9.00 7.67 -30.26
N ALA A 635 -8.65 8.55 -31.19
CA ALA A 635 -9.58 9.55 -31.72
C ALA A 635 -10.72 8.90 -32.52
N ILE A 636 -11.93 9.41 -32.31
CA ILE A 636 -13.15 9.06 -33.05
C ILE A 636 -13.88 10.35 -33.48
N ASP A 637 -14.97 10.21 -34.24
CA ASP A 637 -15.77 11.35 -34.71
C ASP A 637 -16.28 12.23 -33.55
N ASN A 638 -15.61 13.36 -33.35
CA ASN A 638 -15.84 14.35 -32.28
C ASN A 638 -15.66 13.77 -30.86
N GLY A 639 -14.67 12.89 -30.67
CA GLY A 639 -14.44 12.27 -29.37
C GLY A 639 -13.17 11.40 -29.27
N MET A 640 -13.05 10.70 -28.15
CA MET A 640 -11.98 9.76 -27.82
C MET A 640 -12.55 8.45 -27.28
N GLU A 641 -11.89 7.33 -27.53
CA GLU A 641 -12.22 6.05 -26.92
C GLU A 641 -11.00 5.30 -26.36
N GLU A 642 -11.20 4.54 -25.29
CA GLU A 642 -10.18 3.67 -24.68
C GLU A 642 -10.84 2.40 -24.14
N VAL A 643 -10.16 1.26 -24.26
CA VAL A 643 -10.67 -0.03 -23.77
C VAL A 643 -9.90 -0.46 -22.52
N LEU A 644 -10.66 -0.70 -21.44
CA LEU A 644 -10.14 -1.22 -20.18
C LEU A 644 -10.59 -2.67 -19.98
N ARG A 645 -9.65 -3.50 -19.54
CA ARG A 645 -9.86 -4.91 -19.19
C ARG A 645 -9.91 -5.07 -17.68
N PHE A 646 -10.91 -5.77 -17.18
CA PHE A 646 -11.13 -6.06 -15.77
C PHE A 646 -11.01 -7.56 -15.55
N ILE A 647 -10.26 -7.97 -14.52
CA ILE A 647 -10.10 -9.36 -14.11
C ILE A 647 -10.64 -9.53 -12.71
N THR A 648 -11.56 -10.47 -12.51
CA THR A 648 -12.27 -10.72 -11.26
C THR A 648 -12.20 -12.18 -10.84
N SER A 649 -12.48 -12.47 -9.57
CA SER A 649 -12.42 -13.84 -9.03
C SER A 649 -13.57 -14.75 -9.45
N GLU A 650 -14.72 -14.16 -9.79
CA GLU A 650 -15.93 -14.86 -10.18
C GLU A 650 -16.85 -13.91 -10.96
N PRO A 651 -17.81 -14.43 -11.74
CA PRO A 651 -18.82 -13.61 -12.41
C PRO A 651 -19.51 -12.64 -11.45
N THR A 652 -19.55 -11.36 -11.79
CA THR A 652 -20.01 -10.32 -10.87
C THR A 652 -20.54 -9.08 -11.58
N SER A 653 -21.25 -8.24 -10.82
CA SER A 653 -21.56 -6.86 -11.21
C SER A 653 -20.66 -5.90 -10.44
N PHE A 654 -20.32 -4.76 -11.05
CA PHE A 654 -19.52 -3.72 -10.41
C PHE A 654 -19.83 -2.34 -10.97
N LEU A 655 -19.57 -1.30 -10.16
CA LEU A 655 -19.62 0.09 -10.59
C LEU A 655 -18.22 0.58 -10.89
N VAL A 656 -18.05 1.19 -12.05
CA VAL A 656 -16.80 1.81 -12.48
C VAL A 656 -16.97 3.31 -12.41
N ARG A 657 -16.14 3.97 -11.60
CA ARG A 657 -16.10 5.43 -11.47
C ARG A 657 -14.89 5.98 -12.19
N LEU A 658 -15.11 6.90 -13.13
CA LEU A 658 -14.04 7.48 -13.94
C LEU A 658 -14.32 8.94 -14.31
N HIS A 659 -13.29 9.62 -14.77
CA HIS A 659 -13.40 10.89 -15.48
C HIS A 659 -12.41 10.92 -16.64
N CYS A 660 -12.47 11.94 -17.48
CA CYS A 660 -11.36 12.24 -18.38
C CYS A 660 -10.80 13.63 -18.13
N LEU A 661 -9.49 13.77 -18.38
CA LEU A 661 -8.79 15.04 -18.49
C LEU A 661 -8.57 15.32 -19.96
N CYS A 662 -8.86 16.55 -20.37
CA CYS A 662 -8.74 16.99 -21.75
C CYS A 662 -8.00 18.32 -21.81
N TYR A 663 -7.35 18.59 -22.94
CA TYR A 663 -6.84 19.90 -23.30
C TYR A 663 -7.52 20.40 -24.57
N GLU A 664 -8.07 21.62 -24.54
CA GLU A 664 -8.58 22.34 -25.72
C GLU A 664 -7.90 23.71 -25.80
N GLU A 665 -7.52 24.16 -27.00
CA GLU A 665 -6.77 25.41 -27.21
C GLU A 665 -7.48 26.64 -26.60
N GLU A 666 -8.80 26.72 -26.73
CA GLU A 666 -9.60 27.84 -26.19
C GLU A 666 -9.89 27.71 -24.68
N ARG A 667 -9.85 26.49 -24.14
CA ARG A 667 -10.36 26.17 -22.80
C ARG A 667 -9.27 25.80 -21.79
N GLY A 668 -8.06 25.52 -22.27
CA GLY A 668 -6.97 24.95 -21.49
C GLY A 668 -7.28 23.52 -21.02
N ARG A 669 -6.67 23.12 -19.91
CA ARG A 669 -6.91 21.82 -19.26
C ARG A 669 -8.25 21.82 -18.52
N PHE A 670 -9.09 20.83 -18.76
CA PHE A 670 -10.37 20.67 -18.04
C PHE A 670 -10.70 19.20 -17.74
N LYS A 671 -11.58 19.00 -16.75
CA LYS A 671 -12.06 17.69 -16.28
C LYS A 671 -13.49 17.47 -16.72
N VAL A 672 -13.80 16.29 -17.26
CA VAL A 672 -15.17 15.89 -17.61
C VAL A 672 -15.64 14.76 -16.69
N CYS A 673 -16.74 15.00 -15.98
CA CYS A 673 -17.34 14.07 -15.02
C CYS A 673 -18.82 13.78 -15.33
N THR A 674 -19.25 13.98 -16.56
CA THR A 674 -20.63 13.76 -17.03
C THR A 674 -20.72 12.43 -17.77
N PRO A 675 -21.79 11.63 -17.60
CA PRO A 675 -22.95 11.87 -16.74
C PRO A 675 -22.65 11.75 -15.25
N ARG A 676 -23.22 12.65 -14.45
CA ARG A 676 -23.12 12.60 -12.98
C ARG A 676 -23.91 11.42 -12.41
N CYS A 677 -23.39 10.86 -11.33
CA CYS A 677 -23.97 9.79 -10.55
C CYS A 677 -24.02 10.20 -9.07
N ALA A 678 -25.12 9.90 -8.42
CA ALA A 678 -25.27 10.06 -6.99
C ALA A 678 -25.50 8.72 -6.30
N CYS A 679 -25.00 8.60 -5.07
CA CYS A 679 -25.41 7.57 -4.14
C CYS A 679 -26.41 8.16 -3.12
N MET A 680 -27.58 7.54 -3.03
CA MET A 680 -28.62 7.89 -2.07
C MET A 680 -28.65 6.89 -0.92
N TYR A 681 -28.70 7.42 0.30
CA TYR A 681 -28.77 6.65 1.54
C TYR A 681 -30.10 6.90 2.24
N LEU A 682 -30.58 5.91 3.00
CA LEU A 682 -31.79 6.01 3.83
C LEU A 682 -33.07 6.29 3.03
N LEU A 683 -33.06 6.00 1.72
CA LEU A 683 -34.24 6.15 0.88
C LEU A 683 -35.27 5.07 1.25
N LYS A 684 -36.46 5.50 1.65
CA LYS A 684 -37.59 4.59 1.93
C LYS A 684 -38.18 4.07 0.62
N ALA A 685 -38.92 2.96 0.69
CA ALA A 685 -39.58 2.34 -0.47
C ALA A 685 -40.48 3.30 -1.27
N GLU A 686 -41.10 4.28 -0.61
CA GLU A 686 -41.88 5.33 -1.26
C GLU A 686 -41.00 6.25 -2.13
N GLY A 687 -39.84 6.66 -1.63
CA GLY A 687 -38.89 7.47 -2.39
C GLY A 687 -38.25 6.72 -3.54
N LEU A 688 -38.08 5.40 -3.43
CA LEU A 688 -37.57 4.57 -4.52
C LEU A 688 -38.58 4.45 -5.68
N ARG A 689 -39.88 4.43 -5.36
CA ARG A 689 -40.93 4.53 -6.38
C ARG A 689 -40.94 5.91 -7.03
N ASP A 690 -40.92 6.98 -6.24
CA ASP A 690 -40.88 8.36 -6.76
C ASP A 690 -39.67 8.60 -7.67
N MET A 691 -38.53 7.98 -7.36
CA MET A 691 -37.29 8.11 -8.13
C MET A 691 -37.41 7.54 -9.54
N GLN A 692 -38.15 6.43 -9.72
CA GLN A 692 -38.40 5.85 -11.04
C GLN A 692 -39.18 6.83 -11.96
N TRP A 693 -39.88 7.80 -11.39
CA TRP A 693 -40.61 8.84 -12.14
C TRP A 693 -39.75 10.08 -12.46
N CYS A 694 -38.64 10.30 -11.76
CA CYS A 694 -37.75 11.47 -11.95
C CYS A 694 -36.70 11.29 -13.06
N GLY A 695 -36.85 10.28 -13.93
CA GLY A 695 -36.01 10.10 -15.12
C GLY A 695 -34.53 9.78 -14.85
N GLY A 696 -34.14 9.49 -13.60
CA GLY A 696 -32.81 9.02 -13.23
C GLY A 696 -32.66 7.53 -13.50
N ASN A 697 -31.52 7.12 -14.08
CA ASN A 697 -31.24 5.72 -14.35
C ASN A 697 -30.64 5.07 -13.09
N VAL A 698 -31.40 4.20 -12.44
CA VAL A 698 -30.91 3.42 -11.29
C VAL A 698 -29.90 2.39 -11.80
N LEU A 699 -28.64 2.55 -11.41
CA LEU A 699 -27.57 1.63 -11.77
C LEU A 699 -27.60 0.39 -10.86
N VAL A 700 -27.60 0.62 -9.54
CA VAL A 700 -27.45 -0.42 -8.52
C VAL A 700 -28.24 -0.07 -7.27
N GLU A 701 -28.88 -1.07 -6.66
CA GLU A 701 -29.50 -0.99 -5.33
C GLU A 701 -28.94 -2.11 -4.45
N VAL A 702 -28.17 -1.77 -3.41
CA VAL A 702 -27.57 -2.75 -2.49
C VAL A 702 -27.46 -2.17 -1.09
N GLY A 703 -27.90 -2.93 -0.08
CA GLY A 703 -27.70 -2.58 1.33
C GLY A 703 -28.34 -1.26 1.74
N GLY A 704 -29.48 -0.88 1.14
CA GLY A 704 -30.15 0.39 1.40
C GLY A 704 -29.47 1.62 0.77
N LYS A 705 -28.49 1.40 -0.12
CA LYS A 705 -27.84 2.41 -0.95
C LYS A 705 -28.33 2.27 -2.39
N VAL A 706 -28.64 3.38 -3.04
CA VAL A 706 -29.10 3.42 -4.44
C VAL A 706 -28.20 4.33 -5.24
N TRP A 707 -27.58 3.82 -6.28
CA TRP A 707 -26.79 4.61 -7.23
C TRP A 707 -27.64 4.99 -8.42
N VAL A 708 -27.73 6.29 -8.67
CA VAL A 708 -28.56 6.85 -9.73
C VAL A 708 -27.69 7.72 -10.62
N ARG A 709 -27.76 7.49 -11.92
CA ARG A 709 -27.10 8.30 -12.94
C ARG A 709 -28.08 9.29 -13.54
N GLU A 710 -27.59 10.50 -13.81
CA GLU A 710 -28.41 11.54 -14.40
C GLU A 710 -28.92 11.15 -15.80
N GLY A 711 -30.18 11.46 -16.06
CA GLY A 711 -30.83 11.28 -17.36
C GLY A 711 -30.48 12.41 -18.34
N GLU A 712 -31.12 12.45 -19.51
CA GLU A 712 -30.84 13.45 -20.56
C GLU A 712 -31.49 14.83 -20.31
N SER A 713 -32.44 14.95 -19.37
CA SER A 713 -33.34 16.12 -19.27
C SER A 713 -33.29 16.92 -17.96
N GLY A 714 -32.18 16.91 -17.20
CA GLY A 714 -31.98 17.85 -16.07
C GLY A 714 -32.21 17.28 -14.67
N SER A 715 -31.86 16.01 -14.43
CA SER A 715 -32.26 15.28 -13.23
C SER A 715 -31.53 15.61 -11.92
N TRP A 716 -30.49 16.46 -11.88
CA TRP A 716 -29.73 16.64 -10.64
C TRP A 716 -30.50 17.42 -9.57
N ASP A 717 -31.11 18.55 -9.96
CA ASP A 717 -31.94 19.35 -9.05
C ASP A 717 -33.18 18.57 -8.61
N GLU A 718 -33.73 17.72 -9.49
CA GLU A 718 -34.85 16.82 -9.19
C GLU A 718 -34.44 15.72 -8.20
N LEU A 719 -33.27 15.10 -8.36
CA LEU A 719 -32.73 14.13 -7.41
C LEU A 719 -32.47 14.77 -6.04
N GLN A 720 -31.99 16.01 -6.01
CA GLN A 720 -31.79 16.75 -4.77
C GLN A 720 -33.11 17.09 -4.09
N ALA A 721 -34.12 17.51 -4.85
CA ALA A 721 -35.47 17.76 -4.34
C ALA A 721 -36.14 16.46 -3.81
N LEU A 722 -35.93 15.34 -4.51
CA LEU A 722 -36.42 14.02 -4.09
C LEU A 722 -35.73 13.56 -2.80
N ALA A 723 -34.41 13.73 -2.70
CA ALA A 723 -33.66 13.42 -1.49
C ALA A 723 -34.18 14.23 -0.30
N GLN A 724 -34.43 15.53 -0.47
CA GLN A 724 -35.01 16.38 0.57
C GLN A 724 -36.42 15.93 0.97
N ARG A 725 -37.30 15.64 0.00
CA ARG A 725 -38.68 15.19 0.25
C ARG A 725 -38.73 13.92 1.09
N HIS A 726 -37.82 12.99 0.83
CA HIS A 726 -37.78 11.68 1.50
C HIS A 726 -36.80 11.62 2.66
N SER A 727 -36.19 12.75 3.05
CA SER A 727 -35.14 12.81 4.08
C SER A 727 -33.97 11.85 3.82
N ALA A 728 -33.67 11.59 2.55
CA ALA A 728 -32.55 10.77 2.11
C ALA A 728 -31.28 11.63 2.01
N GLN A 729 -30.13 11.02 2.25
CA GLN A 729 -28.84 11.69 2.04
C GLN A 729 -28.36 11.43 0.62
N LEU A 730 -27.88 12.47 -0.05
CA LEU A 730 -27.35 12.41 -1.41
C LEU A 730 -25.84 12.66 -1.37
N ARG A 731 -25.05 11.76 -1.94
CA ARG A 731 -23.60 11.93 -2.13
C ARG A 731 -23.27 11.89 -3.61
N ASP A 732 -22.49 12.86 -4.08
CA ASP A 732 -21.95 12.85 -5.44
C ASP A 732 -20.87 11.77 -5.58
N GLU A 733 -21.06 10.88 -6.55
CA GLU A 733 -20.13 9.79 -6.88
C GLU A 733 -19.43 10.02 -8.22
N GLY A 734 -19.49 11.23 -8.80
CA GLY A 734 -18.80 11.56 -10.05
C GLY A 734 -19.50 10.92 -11.26
N CYS A 735 -18.76 10.35 -12.20
CA CYS A 735 -19.33 9.62 -13.33
C CYS A 735 -19.17 8.12 -13.13
N CYS A 736 -20.29 7.39 -13.13
CA CYS A 736 -20.32 5.95 -12.88
C CYS A 736 -21.04 5.18 -13.99
N PHE A 737 -20.49 4.02 -14.32
CA PHE A 737 -21.08 3.02 -15.21
C PHE A 737 -21.20 1.69 -14.49
N LYS A 738 -22.31 0.99 -14.68
CA LYS A 738 -22.45 -0.35 -14.15
C LYS A 738 -21.99 -1.35 -15.20
N VAL A 739 -21.15 -2.28 -14.79
CA VAL A 739 -20.66 -3.37 -15.62
C VAL A 739 -21.12 -4.67 -14.99
N LYS A 740 -21.61 -5.59 -15.83
CA LYS A 740 -21.92 -6.95 -15.43
C LYS A 740 -21.14 -7.90 -16.32
N THR A 741 -20.42 -8.84 -15.70
CA THR A 741 -19.68 -9.88 -16.41
C THR A 741 -20.16 -11.26 -15.97
N ASP A 742 -20.34 -12.14 -16.95
CA ASP A 742 -20.63 -13.57 -16.71
C ASP A 742 -19.33 -14.41 -16.72
N GLY A 743 -18.17 -13.79 -16.96
CA GLY A 743 -16.85 -14.41 -16.98
C GLY A 743 -15.89 -13.87 -15.92
N LEU A 744 -14.66 -14.40 -15.88
CA LEU A 744 -13.59 -13.94 -14.98
C LEU A 744 -12.86 -12.70 -15.53
N GLU A 745 -12.97 -12.46 -16.83
CA GLU A 745 -12.34 -11.37 -17.55
C GLU A 745 -13.39 -10.71 -18.43
N CYS A 746 -13.41 -9.38 -18.47
CA CYS A 746 -14.22 -8.62 -19.41
C CYS A 746 -13.53 -7.33 -19.86
N GLU A 747 -13.94 -6.81 -21.01
CA GLU A 747 -13.42 -5.56 -21.57
C GLU A 747 -14.55 -4.57 -21.81
N VAL A 748 -14.34 -3.33 -21.35
CA VAL A 748 -15.29 -2.23 -21.47
C VAL A 748 -14.63 -1.12 -22.28
N LYS A 749 -15.36 -0.60 -23.27
CA LYS A 749 -14.93 0.56 -24.05
C LYS A 749 -15.54 1.81 -23.46
N PHE A 750 -14.70 2.74 -23.01
CA PHE A 750 -15.10 4.07 -22.55
C PHE A 750 -14.94 5.07 -23.68
N ILE A 751 -15.90 5.99 -23.80
CA ILE A 751 -15.97 6.96 -24.90
C ILE A 751 -16.24 8.34 -24.33
N TYR A 752 -15.42 9.32 -24.68
CA TYR A 752 -15.69 10.74 -24.49
C TYR A 752 -16.20 11.31 -25.82
N ARG A 753 -17.39 11.89 -25.84
CA ARG A 753 -17.95 12.52 -27.04
C ARG A 753 -18.87 13.67 -26.67
N SER A 754 -18.70 14.81 -27.33
CA SER A 754 -19.56 16.00 -27.15
C SER A 754 -19.72 16.44 -25.70
N GLY A 755 -18.63 16.44 -24.91
CA GLY A 755 -18.65 16.87 -23.52
C GLY A 755 -19.24 15.86 -22.54
N ARG A 756 -19.44 14.60 -22.94
CA ARG A 756 -20.02 13.55 -22.10
C ARG A 756 -19.29 12.21 -22.25
N LEU A 757 -19.25 11.45 -21.17
CA LEU A 757 -18.70 10.11 -21.10
C LEU A 757 -19.76 9.05 -21.35
N TRP A 758 -19.35 7.97 -21.97
CA TRP A 758 -20.15 6.80 -22.26
C TRP A 758 -19.32 5.55 -21.99
N ALA A 759 -20.00 4.43 -21.75
CA ALA A 759 -19.38 3.13 -21.66
C ALA A 759 -20.21 2.16 -22.50
N VAL A 760 -19.55 1.32 -23.29
CA VAL A 760 -20.18 0.31 -24.12
C VAL A 760 -19.48 -1.04 -23.93
N PRO A 761 -20.22 -2.16 -24.01
CA PRO A 761 -19.63 -3.47 -23.90
C PRO A 761 -18.64 -3.71 -25.05
N HIS A 762 -17.46 -4.24 -24.74
CA HIS A 762 -16.48 -4.64 -25.76
C HIS A 762 -16.34 -6.16 -25.83
N ARG A 763 -16.15 -6.82 -24.69
CA ARG A 763 -16.01 -8.27 -24.60
C ARG A 763 -16.51 -8.82 -23.26
N ASP A 764 -17.30 -9.88 -23.33
CA ASP A 764 -17.74 -10.70 -22.18
C ASP A 764 -18.39 -9.89 -21.03
N CYS A 765 -19.07 -8.78 -21.34
CA CYS A 765 -19.82 -7.98 -20.37
C CYS A 765 -21.04 -7.27 -20.96
N ASP A 766 -21.95 -6.87 -20.08
CA ASP A 766 -22.99 -5.87 -20.30
C ASP A 766 -22.65 -4.58 -19.54
N VAL A 767 -23.09 -3.44 -20.08
CA VAL A 767 -22.84 -2.11 -19.49
C VAL A 767 -24.13 -1.30 -19.47
N ASP A 768 -24.49 -0.80 -18.28
CA ASP A 768 -25.61 0.12 -18.07
C ASP A 768 -25.14 1.55 -17.77
#